data_AF-A0AAD9LRB3-F1
#
_entry.id   AF-A0AAD9LRB3-F1
#
_cell.length_a   1.000
_cell.length_b   1.000
_cell.length_c   1.000
_cell.angle_alpha   90.00
_cell.angle_beta   90.00
_cell.angle_gamma   90.00
#
_symmetry.space_group_name_H-M   'P 1'
#
loop_
_entity.id
_entity.type
_entity.pdbx_description
1 polymer ?
#
loop_
_entity_poly.entity_id
_entity_poly.type
_entity_poly.pdbx_seq_one_letter_code
_entity_poly.pdbx_strand_id
1 'polypeptide(L)'
;MTSASAFEILRRTQQLPVVEKELVFGKRSTNAAAARSTAGAAWGKSSRKWVAASSSSSAREFGDAMPRELRILVAASFDVFIRTQQDTQMGAFGVARASREYREALKTCIFTLEDRLETHKDADVNAEEEGEFLDLLKVSLAIWHLCELLFLRGGVRGADRTLAYDLALWLQEHYCSTLLDKTESESERLKKQQKPEVDAAFWHTIQALVMTGDGSSAWSLLATHSTYKSLFSREAMSLTGASTKSTFQAVQKLLLTMPGRAAGSDMNMEQDGATEWKNWNDACQYLLNTDGYIKSNAGFTALLEVMAAKEESMKSHASTWYELMMARLFLDEPKTVAHRFEFLMANCFRVYHNESEKMDNFECIILAIMQYDIQNAIQDIIALGFSWMAAHLADLLQKNNVILADELLPEGDCTLRERFLLEYAMEIGASSSMWQFVVRYYEHCPKFGVLAIRSALAREPLPTDNKTERLLAYCQGKKILAQSQKQITIQRAQECKTKKAYASALQWMLRGGHLDDMDALCDDILKECNDANSLTALHEAVQFMDGQPEFSRSQKLAWLVKYREFQLVLDDLESLRQQLKTDESLSNTEKQGAIENKLRFVSLEAAKRLDWLFSSTEAPKRLCFELLQQAERLLKESPTVFGSRHLYTLMAFLQQLDRSFNREQFYESGSNKQLKERIESLISRNLAEAMLQEASASGCAVVDPPRHQTTAALIAQQQYLIADASFTPMEE
;
A
#
# COMPACT_ATOMS: atom_id res chain seq x y z
N MET A 1 27.80 11.29 -11.41
CA MET A 1 28.72 10.41 -12.18
C MET A 1 28.07 10.16 -13.54
N THR A 2 28.78 9.70 -14.58
CA THR A 2 28.11 9.32 -15.84
C THR A 2 27.03 8.28 -15.55
N SER A 3 25.81 8.47 -16.05
CA SER A 3 24.73 7.51 -15.80
C SER A 3 25.13 6.16 -16.40
N ALA A 4 25.42 5.16 -15.56
CA ALA A 4 25.81 3.85 -16.07
C ALA A 4 24.60 3.24 -16.79
N SER A 5 24.81 2.70 -18.00
CA SER A 5 23.76 2.00 -18.73
C SER A 5 23.37 0.75 -17.96
N ALA A 6 22.12 0.28 -18.10
CA ALA A 6 21.63 -0.91 -17.37
C ALA A 6 22.57 -2.13 -17.52
N PHE A 7 23.27 -2.19 -18.65
CA PHE A 7 24.24 -3.21 -19.00
C PHE A 7 25.60 -3.10 -18.27
N GLU A 8 26.18 -1.90 -18.11
CA GLU A 8 27.48 -1.73 -17.40
C GLU A 8 27.43 -2.23 -15.95
N ILE A 9 26.22 -2.28 -15.37
CA ILE A 9 26.00 -2.61 -13.98
C ILE A 9 25.67 -4.10 -13.80
N LEU A 10 24.84 -4.68 -14.70
CA LEU A 10 24.65 -6.13 -14.81
C LEU A 10 25.94 -6.90 -15.09
N ARG A 11 26.89 -6.33 -15.85
CA ARG A 11 28.16 -7.01 -16.17
C ARG A 11 29.03 -7.31 -14.94
N ARG A 12 28.68 -6.75 -13.76
CA ARG A 12 29.29 -7.05 -12.46
C ARG A 12 28.64 -8.26 -11.77
N THR A 13 27.44 -8.68 -12.18
CA THR A 13 26.63 -9.73 -11.56
C THR A 13 26.29 -10.85 -12.55
N GLN A 14 27.21 -11.83 -12.68
CA GLN A 14 27.13 -12.98 -13.61
C GLN A 14 25.93 -13.94 -13.40
N GLN A 15 24.99 -13.64 -12.50
CA GLN A 15 23.90 -14.52 -12.11
C GLN A 15 22.64 -13.70 -11.83
N LEU A 16 21.50 -14.14 -12.40
CA LEU A 16 20.21 -13.63 -11.93
C LEU A 16 20.06 -13.93 -10.43
N PRO A 17 19.29 -13.10 -9.70
CA PRO A 17 18.71 -13.53 -8.44
C PRO A 17 18.03 -14.90 -8.64
N VAL A 18 18.15 -15.79 -7.66
CA VAL A 18 17.31 -16.98 -7.59
C VAL A 18 16.38 -16.79 -6.41
N VAL A 19 15.09 -16.63 -6.69
CA VAL A 19 14.07 -16.69 -5.64
C VAL A 19 14.06 -18.11 -5.09
N GLU A 20 14.60 -18.32 -3.88
CA GLU A 20 14.29 -19.52 -3.10
C GLU A 20 12.79 -19.57 -2.77
N LYS A 21 12.04 -20.18 -3.69
CA LYS A 21 10.73 -20.82 -3.48
C LYS A 21 10.72 -22.06 -4.37
N GLU A 22 10.57 -23.24 -3.77
CA GLU A 22 9.94 -24.37 -4.50
C GLU A 22 8.60 -23.87 -5.09
N LEU A 23 8.13 -24.45 -6.22
CA LEU A 23 6.90 -24.13 -6.98
C LEU A 23 7.09 -23.35 -8.31
N VAL A 24 8.03 -23.75 -9.17
CA VAL A 24 7.85 -23.57 -10.64
C VAL A 24 8.38 -24.77 -11.43
N PHE A 25 9.55 -25.33 -11.09
CA PHE A 25 10.15 -26.46 -11.84
C PHE A 25 10.69 -27.59 -10.95
N GLY A 26 10.65 -28.80 -11.51
CA GLY A 26 10.87 -30.06 -10.79
C GLY A 26 12.19 -30.15 -10.01
N LYS A 27 12.09 -30.85 -8.87
CA LYS A 27 13.02 -30.98 -7.72
C LYS A 27 14.49 -31.38 -7.97
N ARG A 28 14.98 -31.43 -9.21
CA ARG A 28 16.32 -31.91 -9.60
C ARG A 28 17.26 -30.89 -10.22
N SER A 29 16.78 -29.74 -10.71
CA SER A 29 17.64 -28.71 -11.31
C SER A 29 18.21 -27.72 -10.27
N THR A 30 17.38 -27.34 -9.30
CA THR A 30 17.62 -26.24 -8.34
C THR A 30 18.88 -26.41 -7.49
N ASN A 31 19.12 -27.61 -6.95
CA ASN A 31 20.23 -27.84 -6.00
C ASN A 31 21.63 -27.68 -6.63
N ALA A 32 21.77 -27.86 -7.96
CA ALA A 32 23.05 -27.70 -8.65
C ALA A 32 23.35 -26.24 -9.03
N ALA A 33 22.30 -25.41 -9.16
CA ALA A 33 22.38 -23.98 -9.43
C ALA A 33 22.55 -23.17 -8.13
N ALA A 34 21.74 -23.45 -7.10
CA ALA A 34 21.81 -22.80 -5.80
C ALA A 34 23.18 -22.95 -5.14
N ALA A 35 23.79 -24.13 -5.22
CA ALA A 35 25.13 -24.41 -4.67
C ALA A 35 26.29 -23.67 -5.37
N ARG A 36 26.02 -22.94 -6.46
CA ARG A 36 27.01 -22.12 -7.19
C ARG A 36 26.67 -20.64 -7.20
N SER A 37 25.58 -20.22 -6.54
CA SER A 37 25.12 -18.83 -6.59
C SER A 37 25.46 -18.03 -5.35
N THR A 38 26.25 -16.97 -5.56
CA THR A 38 26.54 -15.96 -4.53
C THR A 38 25.57 -14.77 -4.59
N ALA A 39 24.97 -14.48 -5.76
CA ALA A 39 24.08 -13.35 -5.99
C ALA A 39 22.68 -13.50 -5.34
N GLY A 40 22.15 -14.73 -5.28
CA GLY A 40 20.85 -15.02 -4.65
C GLY A 40 20.77 -14.62 -3.17
N ALA A 41 21.92 -14.41 -2.51
CA ALA A 41 22.02 -14.00 -1.12
C ALA A 41 22.00 -12.48 -0.87
N ALA A 42 21.98 -11.62 -1.89
CA ALA A 42 21.95 -10.15 -1.74
C ALA A 42 20.66 -9.52 -2.32
N TRP A 43 20.34 -9.84 -3.57
CA TRP A 43 19.30 -9.14 -4.34
C TRP A 43 17.89 -9.50 -3.87
N GLY A 44 17.66 -10.81 -3.68
CA GLY A 44 16.47 -11.31 -2.99
C GLY A 44 16.38 -10.85 -1.54
N LYS A 45 17.46 -10.38 -0.91
CA LYS A 45 17.39 -9.76 0.42
C LYS A 45 17.05 -8.27 0.39
N SER A 46 17.26 -7.53 -0.70
CA SER A 46 16.88 -6.11 -0.75
C SER A 46 15.35 -5.98 -0.83
N SER A 47 14.70 -6.59 -1.83
CA SER A 47 13.23 -6.63 -1.89
C SER A 47 12.59 -7.31 -0.67
N ARG A 48 13.24 -8.33 -0.09
CA ARG A 48 12.77 -8.97 1.16
C ARG A 48 13.10 -8.18 2.43
N LYS A 49 14.13 -7.32 2.52
CA LYS A 49 14.43 -6.47 3.69
C LYS A 49 13.35 -5.41 3.88
N TRP A 50 12.91 -4.83 2.78
CA TRP A 50 11.82 -3.87 2.72
C TRP A 50 10.42 -4.48 3.06
N VAL A 51 10.37 -5.80 3.24
CA VAL A 51 9.17 -6.65 3.44
C VAL A 51 9.29 -7.55 4.69
N ALA A 52 10.48 -7.78 5.22
CA ALA A 52 10.72 -8.61 6.40
C ALA A 52 11.02 -7.70 7.61
N ALA A 53 10.13 -7.73 8.60
CA ALA A 53 10.42 -7.17 9.92
C ALA A 53 11.78 -7.70 10.41
N SER A 54 12.64 -6.78 10.85
CA SER A 54 13.99 -7.09 11.33
C SER A 54 13.94 -8.20 12.38
N SER A 55 14.73 -9.26 12.19
CA SER A 55 14.77 -10.41 13.09
C SER A 55 15.54 -10.13 14.39
N SER A 56 15.51 -8.88 14.87
CA SER A 56 16.04 -8.45 16.16
C SER A 56 14.94 -8.52 17.22
N SER A 57 15.18 -9.29 18.27
CA SER A 57 14.20 -9.63 19.30
C SER A 57 13.86 -8.48 20.27
N SER A 58 13.05 -7.52 19.84
CA SER A 58 12.37 -6.57 20.74
C SER A 58 11.20 -5.86 20.04
N ALA A 59 9.98 -6.21 20.42
CA ALA A 59 8.71 -5.67 19.89
C ALA A 59 8.46 -5.89 18.38
N ARG A 60 7.18 -5.99 18.00
CA ARG A 60 6.76 -6.05 16.58
C ARG A 60 6.66 -4.64 16.01
N GLU A 61 7.80 -4.00 15.78
CA GLU A 61 7.83 -2.77 15.01
C GLU A 61 7.55 -3.11 13.54
N PHE A 62 6.32 -2.85 13.10
CA PHE A 62 5.99 -2.71 11.68
C PHE A 62 6.66 -1.42 11.18
N GLY A 63 7.97 -1.49 10.99
CA GLY A 63 8.78 -0.41 10.43
C GLY A 63 8.32 -0.03 9.03
N ASP A 64 8.50 1.24 8.67
CA ASP A 64 7.97 1.80 7.42
C ASP A 64 8.89 1.47 6.23
N ALA A 65 9.08 0.17 6.01
CA ALA A 65 10.20 -0.41 5.28
C ALA A 65 10.08 -0.36 3.75
N MET A 66 9.21 0.46 3.15
CA MET A 66 9.11 0.56 1.69
C MET A 66 9.51 1.97 1.22
N PRO A 67 10.53 2.11 0.37
CA PRO A 67 10.92 3.40 -0.21
C PRO A 67 9.73 4.21 -0.76
N ARG A 68 9.80 5.53 -0.60
CA ARG A 68 8.71 6.45 -0.98
C ARG A 68 8.43 6.39 -2.48
N GLU A 69 9.49 6.23 -3.27
CA GLU A 69 9.50 6.15 -4.73
C GLU A 69 8.73 4.90 -5.18
N LEU A 70 8.95 3.76 -4.52
CA LEU A 70 8.17 2.54 -4.74
C LEU A 70 6.71 2.70 -4.33
N ARG A 71 6.38 3.45 -3.27
CA ARG A 71 4.96 3.69 -2.91
C ARG A 71 4.23 4.52 -3.97
N ILE A 72 4.93 5.49 -4.57
CA ILE A 72 4.44 6.26 -5.71
C ILE A 72 4.27 5.34 -6.94
N LEU A 73 5.25 4.47 -7.22
CA LEU A 73 5.14 3.47 -8.28
C LEU A 73 3.92 2.55 -8.10
N VAL A 74 3.71 2.01 -6.89
CA VAL A 74 2.56 1.14 -6.60
C VAL A 74 1.24 1.89 -6.78
N ALA A 75 1.14 3.14 -6.31
CA ALA A 75 -0.08 3.95 -6.49
C ALA A 75 -0.38 4.23 -7.97
N ALA A 76 0.60 4.72 -8.73
CA ALA A 76 0.45 4.99 -10.16
C ALA A 76 0.13 3.72 -10.97
N SER A 77 0.79 2.60 -10.64
CA SER A 77 0.56 1.30 -11.26
C SER A 77 -0.83 0.75 -10.94
N PHE A 78 -1.33 0.97 -9.72
CA PHE A 78 -2.66 0.56 -9.31
C PHE A 78 -3.77 1.30 -10.08
N ASP A 79 -3.59 2.60 -10.34
CA ASP A 79 -4.54 3.39 -11.13
C ASP A 79 -4.58 2.95 -12.61
N VAL A 80 -3.47 2.46 -13.16
CA VAL A 80 -3.45 1.76 -14.46
C VAL A 80 -4.16 0.42 -14.33
N PHE A 81 -3.79 -0.42 -13.37
CA PHE A 81 -4.34 -1.75 -13.15
C PHE A 81 -5.87 -1.73 -13.05
N ILE A 82 -6.45 -0.92 -12.15
CA ILE A 82 -7.91 -0.87 -11.96
C ILE A 82 -8.64 -0.46 -13.24
N ARG A 83 -8.10 0.49 -14.02
CA ARG A 83 -8.67 0.85 -15.33
C ARG A 83 -8.63 -0.32 -16.31
N THR A 84 -7.52 -1.07 -16.38
CA THR A 84 -7.45 -2.25 -17.26
C THR A 84 -8.30 -3.43 -16.78
N GLN A 85 -8.73 -3.49 -15.50
CA GLN A 85 -9.67 -4.52 -15.04
C GLN A 85 -11.14 -4.18 -15.33
N GLN A 86 -11.47 -2.89 -15.47
CA GLN A 86 -12.84 -2.45 -15.79
C GLN A 86 -13.21 -2.67 -17.26
N ASP A 87 -12.24 -2.60 -18.17
CA ASP A 87 -12.45 -2.84 -19.60
C ASP A 87 -12.26 -4.32 -19.96
N THR A 88 -13.36 -5.07 -20.03
CA THR A 88 -13.37 -6.51 -20.33
C THR A 88 -13.02 -6.84 -21.79
N GLN A 89 -12.98 -5.85 -22.69
CA GLN A 89 -12.60 -6.02 -24.10
C GLN A 89 -11.56 -4.98 -24.53
N MET A 90 -10.56 -4.77 -23.67
CA MET A 90 -9.47 -3.84 -23.94
C MET A 90 -8.68 -4.26 -25.19
N GLY A 91 -8.97 -3.64 -26.33
CA GLY A 91 -8.27 -3.91 -27.59
C GLY A 91 -6.78 -3.57 -27.52
N ALA A 92 -5.98 -4.06 -28.46
CA ALA A 92 -4.51 -3.95 -28.43
C ALA A 92 -3.98 -2.51 -28.27
N PHE A 93 -4.70 -1.49 -28.76
CA PHE A 93 -4.37 -0.08 -28.51
C PHE A 93 -4.48 0.30 -27.01
N GLY A 94 -5.49 -0.19 -26.30
CA GLY A 94 -5.65 -0.02 -24.86
C GLY A 94 -4.56 -0.73 -24.07
N VAL A 95 -4.17 -1.95 -24.49
CA VAL A 95 -3.04 -2.69 -23.92
C VAL A 95 -1.72 -1.92 -24.10
N ALA A 96 -1.42 -1.48 -25.32
CA ALA A 96 -0.21 -0.71 -25.62
C ALA A 96 -0.16 0.61 -24.83
N ARG A 97 -1.31 1.30 -24.70
CA ARG A 97 -1.43 2.49 -23.85
C ARG A 97 -1.15 2.18 -22.38
N ALA A 98 -1.75 1.13 -21.83
CA ALA A 98 -1.53 0.73 -20.44
C ALA A 98 -0.06 0.36 -20.19
N SER A 99 0.56 -0.40 -21.10
CA SER A 99 1.99 -0.72 -21.06
C SER A 99 2.86 0.54 -20.97
N ARG A 100 2.57 1.54 -21.83
CA ARG A 100 3.29 2.81 -21.82
C ARG A 100 3.10 3.54 -20.49
N GLU A 101 1.88 3.60 -19.97
CA GLU A 101 1.59 4.23 -18.67
C GLU A 101 2.35 3.55 -17.51
N TYR A 102 2.46 2.21 -17.48
CA TYR A 102 3.34 1.49 -16.53
C TYR A 102 4.82 1.80 -16.74
N ARG A 103 5.29 1.84 -17.99
CA ARG A 103 6.69 2.11 -18.32
C ARG A 103 7.11 3.52 -17.88
N GLU A 104 6.28 4.54 -18.12
CA GLU A 104 6.59 5.90 -17.69
C GLU A 104 6.51 6.04 -16.15
N ALA A 105 5.64 5.29 -15.46
CA ALA A 105 5.65 5.21 -13.99
C ALA A 105 6.95 4.58 -13.46
N LEU A 106 7.43 3.49 -14.07
CA LEU A 106 8.70 2.85 -13.71
C LEU A 106 9.89 3.78 -13.98
N LYS A 107 9.93 4.48 -15.12
CA LYS A 107 10.92 5.52 -15.42
C LYS A 107 10.94 6.62 -14.37
N THR A 108 9.77 7.12 -13.97
CA THR A 108 9.65 8.15 -12.92
C THR A 108 10.20 7.65 -11.58
N CYS A 109 9.97 6.37 -11.24
CA CYS A 109 10.55 5.75 -10.05
C CYS A 109 12.08 5.62 -10.14
N ILE A 110 12.62 5.25 -11.31
CA ILE A 110 14.06 5.15 -11.57
C ILE A 110 14.72 6.52 -11.43
N PHE A 111 14.25 7.55 -12.14
CA PHE A 111 14.82 8.89 -12.08
C PHE A 111 14.76 9.53 -10.69
N THR A 112 13.70 9.27 -9.91
CA THR A 112 13.60 9.80 -8.54
C THR A 112 14.50 9.04 -7.55
N LEU A 113 14.76 7.75 -7.78
CA LEU A 113 15.78 7.01 -7.02
C LEU A 113 17.20 7.45 -7.42
N GLU A 114 17.46 7.70 -8.70
CA GLU A 114 18.75 8.22 -9.20
C GLU A 114 19.08 9.58 -8.59
N ASP A 115 18.16 10.55 -8.63
CA ASP A 115 18.35 11.88 -8.05
C ASP A 115 18.60 11.82 -6.52
N ARG A 116 17.87 10.95 -5.81
CA ARG A 116 18.10 10.71 -4.37
C ARG A 116 19.47 10.10 -4.10
N LEU A 117 19.89 9.09 -4.87
CA LEU A 117 21.22 8.49 -4.74
C LEU A 117 22.33 9.46 -5.17
N GLU A 118 22.07 10.34 -6.12
CA GLU A 118 23.01 11.35 -6.58
C GLU A 118 23.28 12.44 -5.53
N THR A 119 22.28 12.78 -4.71
CA THR A 119 22.34 13.81 -3.66
C THR A 119 22.88 13.31 -2.32
N HIS A 120 22.80 12.01 -2.03
CA HIS A 120 23.19 11.41 -0.74
C HIS A 120 24.54 10.66 -0.73
N LYS A 121 25.39 10.84 -1.76
CA LYS A 121 26.61 10.04 -2.01
C LYS A 121 27.63 9.92 -0.87
N ASP A 122 27.65 10.82 0.10
CA ASP A 122 28.75 10.94 1.09
C ASP A 122 28.46 10.34 2.49
N ALA A 123 27.28 9.74 2.74
CA ALA A 123 26.83 9.49 4.13
C ALA A 123 26.14 8.15 4.46
N ASP A 124 25.76 7.30 3.50
CA ASP A 124 24.92 6.12 3.78
C ASP A 124 25.66 4.78 3.64
N VAL A 125 25.41 3.86 4.58
CA VAL A 125 25.95 2.49 4.63
C VAL A 125 25.19 1.56 3.67
N ASN A 126 23.96 1.92 3.27
CA ASN A 126 23.12 1.13 2.37
C ASN A 126 23.27 1.49 0.88
N ALA A 127 24.14 2.43 0.52
CA ALA A 127 24.24 2.96 -0.85
C ALA A 127 24.54 1.88 -1.92
N GLU A 128 25.27 0.82 -1.57
CA GLU A 128 25.51 -0.32 -2.48
C GLU A 128 24.23 -1.15 -2.70
N GLU A 129 23.48 -1.50 -1.65
CA GLU A 129 22.23 -2.28 -1.76
C GLU A 129 21.11 -1.50 -2.50
N GLU A 130 21.09 -0.17 -2.38
CA GLU A 130 20.17 0.68 -3.13
C GLU A 130 20.59 0.87 -4.59
N GLY A 131 21.91 0.88 -4.87
CA GLY A 131 22.46 0.84 -6.22
C GLY A 131 22.04 -0.43 -6.95
N GLU A 132 22.31 -1.61 -6.35
CA GLU A 132 21.86 -2.91 -6.88
C GLU A 132 20.36 -2.90 -7.21
N PHE A 133 19.52 -2.37 -6.30
CA PHE A 133 18.08 -2.31 -6.54
C PHE A 133 17.69 -1.37 -7.70
N LEU A 134 18.34 -0.22 -7.85
CA LEU A 134 18.15 0.68 -9.00
C LEU A 134 18.46 -0.04 -10.32
N ASP A 135 19.49 -0.87 -10.35
CA ASP A 135 19.90 -1.63 -11.53
C ASP A 135 18.82 -2.63 -11.93
N LEU A 136 18.27 -3.36 -10.96
CA LEU A 136 17.14 -4.27 -11.18
C LEU A 136 15.93 -3.54 -11.80
N LEU A 137 15.65 -2.30 -11.40
CA LEU A 137 14.58 -1.50 -11.99
C LEU A 137 14.90 -1.10 -13.45
N LYS A 138 16.14 -0.68 -13.76
CA LYS A 138 16.58 -0.37 -15.13
C LYS A 138 16.51 -1.58 -16.06
N VAL A 139 16.91 -2.74 -15.56
CA VAL A 139 16.84 -4.02 -16.26
C VAL A 139 15.38 -4.43 -16.53
N SER A 140 14.53 -4.28 -15.52
CA SER A 140 13.08 -4.50 -15.65
C SER A 140 12.44 -3.54 -16.66
N LEU A 141 12.89 -2.28 -16.69
CA LEU A 141 12.44 -1.28 -17.67
C LEU A 141 12.81 -1.67 -19.10
N ALA A 142 14.03 -2.14 -19.33
CA ALA A 142 14.49 -2.59 -20.65
C ALA A 142 13.66 -3.79 -21.14
N ILE A 143 13.44 -4.79 -20.29
CA ILE A 143 12.62 -5.98 -20.59
C ILE A 143 11.16 -5.58 -20.86
N TRP A 144 10.59 -4.72 -20.03
CA TRP A 144 9.23 -4.22 -20.21
C TRP A 144 9.06 -3.51 -21.55
N HIS A 145 9.99 -2.60 -21.90
CA HIS A 145 9.94 -1.89 -23.18
C HIS A 145 10.06 -2.87 -24.35
N LEU A 146 10.95 -3.87 -24.30
CA LEU A 146 11.06 -4.87 -25.36
C LEU A 146 9.78 -5.72 -25.51
N CYS A 147 9.17 -6.12 -24.39
CA CYS A 147 7.88 -6.82 -24.40
C CYS A 147 6.75 -5.95 -24.97
N GLU A 148 6.77 -4.64 -24.72
CA GLU A 148 5.83 -3.70 -25.34
C GLU A 148 5.96 -3.72 -26.86
N LEU A 149 7.18 -3.60 -27.38
CA LEU A 149 7.46 -3.56 -28.81
C LEU A 149 7.04 -4.85 -29.54
N LEU A 150 7.32 -6.02 -28.95
CA LEU A 150 7.14 -7.32 -29.63
C LEU A 150 5.81 -8.02 -29.34
N PHE A 151 5.20 -7.79 -28.17
CA PHE A 151 4.02 -8.53 -27.71
C PHE A 151 2.78 -7.68 -27.41
N LEU A 152 2.92 -6.40 -27.08
CA LEU A 152 1.79 -5.56 -26.64
C LEU A 152 1.35 -4.50 -27.66
N ARG A 153 2.22 -4.08 -28.58
CA ARG A 153 1.81 -3.30 -29.76
C ARG A 153 0.94 -4.17 -30.68
N GLY A 154 -0.24 -3.66 -31.02
CA GLY A 154 -1.17 -4.36 -31.92
C GLY A 154 -0.70 -4.36 -33.37
N GLY A 155 -0.47 -5.55 -33.93
CA GLY A 155 -0.09 -5.73 -35.33
C GLY A 155 0.11 -7.20 -35.70
N VAL A 156 0.11 -7.50 -37.01
CA VAL A 156 0.53 -8.82 -37.50
C VAL A 156 2.06 -8.90 -37.44
N ARG A 157 2.62 -10.02 -36.99
CA ARG A 157 4.09 -10.21 -36.83
C ARG A 157 4.85 -9.84 -38.11
N GLY A 158 5.74 -8.86 -38.01
CA GLY A 158 6.57 -8.34 -39.12
C GLY A 158 5.81 -7.56 -40.21
N ALA A 159 4.53 -7.22 -40.00
CA ALA A 159 3.85 -6.21 -40.81
C ALA A 159 4.21 -4.78 -40.36
N ASP A 160 4.69 -4.62 -39.12
CA ASP A 160 5.22 -3.36 -38.60
C ASP A 160 6.57 -3.05 -39.25
N ARG A 161 6.57 -1.97 -40.05
CA ARG A 161 7.74 -1.51 -40.84
C ARG A 161 8.71 -0.68 -40.00
N THR A 162 8.29 -0.15 -38.84
CA THR A 162 9.16 0.66 -37.99
C THR A 162 9.83 -0.14 -36.90
N LEU A 163 9.40 -1.39 -36.64
CA LEU A 163 9.91 -2.23 -35.57
C LEU A 163 11.44 -2.38 -35.52
N ALA A 164 12.12 -2.45 -36.67
CA ALA A 164 13.59 -2.48 -36.71
C ALA A 164 14.21 -1.19 -36.14
N TYR A 165 13.65 -0.03 -36.50
CA TYR A 165 14.08 1.28 -35.97
C TYR A 165 13.66 1.47 -34.51
N ASP A 166 12.45 1.03 -34.11
CA ASP A 166 12.00 1.03 -32.71
C ASP A 166 12.93 0.17 -31.82
N LEU A 167 13.40 -0.98 -32.31
CA LEU A 167 14.39 -1.82 -31.61
C LEU A 167 15.78 -1.17 -31.56
N ALA A 168 16.16 -0.42 -32.59
CA ALA A 168 17.41 0.36 -32.57
C ALA A 168 17.34 1.50 -31.55
N LEU A 169 16.21 2.21 -31.45
CA LEU A 169 15.93 3.21 -30.42
C LEU A 169 15.89 2.59 -29.01
N TRP A 170 15.40 1.35 -28.88
CA TRP A 170 15.47 0.60 -27.62
C TRP A 170 16.92 0.27 -27.21
N LEU A 171 17.77 -0.17 -28.15
CA LEU A 171 19.21 -0.35 -27.88
C LEU A 171 19.86 0.98 -27.47
N GLN A 172 19.47 2.09 -28.09
CA GLN A 172 19.96 3.43 -27.72
C GLN A 172 19.62 3.80 -26.27
N GLU A 173 18.36 3.59 -25.88
CA GLU A 173 17.86 3.94 -24.54
C GLU A 173 18.49 3.07 -23.44
N HIS A 174 18.61 1.75 -23.65
CA HIS A 174 18.96 0.80 -22.58
C HIS A 174 20.41 0.34 -22.56
N TYR A 175 21.07 0.26 -23.73
CA TYR A 175 22.46 -0.20 -23.85
C TYR A 175 23.44 0.95 -24.13
N CYS A 176 23.12 1.82 -25.09
CA CYS A 176 24.06 2.80 -25.64
C CYS A 176 24.01 4.19 -24.98
N SER A 177 23.25 4.43 -23.90
CA SER A 177 23.13 5.76 -23.29
C SER A 177 24.48 6.40 -22.97
N THR A 178 25.37 5.68 -22.28
CA THR A 178 26.74 6.14 -21.97
C THR A 178 27.59 6.38 -23.21
N LEU A 179 27.38 5.62 -24.29
CA LEU A 179 28.09 5.77 -25.56
C LEU A 179 27.61 7.03 -26.29
N LEU A 180 26.30 7.30 -26.28
CA LEU A 180 25.70 8.48 -26.88
C LEU A 180 26.20 9.76 -26.20
N ASP A 181 26.16 9.83 -24.87
CA ASP A 181 26.70 10.96 -24.08
C ASP A 181 28.18 11.24 -24.44
N LYS A 182 29.01 10.18 -24.48
CA LYS A 182 30.42 10.27 -24.87
C LYS A 182 30.57 10.80 -26.30
N THR A 183 29.82 10.23 -27.26
CA THR A 183 29.88 10.59 -28.68
C THR A 183 29.42 12.03 -28.94
N GLU A 184 28.39 12.49 -28.23
CA GLU A 184 27.91 13.87 -28.31
C GLU A 184 28.91 14.86 -27.73
N SER A 185 29.45 14.59 -26.53
CA SER A 185 30.47 15.45 -25.91
C SER A 185 31.74 15.58 -26.76
N GLU A 186 32.17 14.50 -27.41
CA GLU A 186 33.28 14.51 -28.36
C GLU A 186 32.93 15.27 -29.66
N SER A 187 31.70 15.13 -30.16
CA SER A 187 31.20 15.92 -31.29
C SER A 187 31.25 17.43 -30.99
N GLU A 188 30.82 17.85 -29.80
CA GLU A 188 30.95 19.24 -29.36
C GLU A 188 32.40 19.71 -29.21
N ARG A 189 33.29 18.86 -28.66
CA ARG A 189 34.73 19.14 -28.54
C ARG A 189 35.35 19.38 -29.91
N LEU A 190 35.05 18.52 -30.88
CA LEU A 190 35.57 18.58 -32.24
C LEU A 190 35.05 19.81 -33.01
N LYS A 191 33.75 20.16 -32.90
CA LYS A 191 33.16 21.34 -33.56
C LYS A 191 33.85 22.67 -33.20
N LYS A 192 34.50 22.74 -32.03
CA LYS A 192 35.26 23.91 -31.54
C LYS A 192 36.66 24.05 -32.18
N GLN A 193 37.16 23.03 -32.88
CA GLN A 193 38.48 23.07 -33.54
C GLN A 193 38.44 23.76 -34.92
N GLN A 194 39.57 24.31 -35.36
CA GLN A 194 39.68 24.92 -36.70
C GLN A 194 39.84 23.91 -37.84
N LYS A 195 40.57 22.81 -37.60
CA LYS A 195 40.82 21.71 -38.54
C LYS A 195 40.50 20.36 -37.88
N PRO A 196 39.21 20.10 -37.58
CA PRO A 196 38.82 18.91 -36.83
C PRO A 196 39.18 17.62 -37.58
N GLU A 197 39.24 17.64 -38.91
CA GLU A 197 39.56 16.46 -39.73
C GLU A 197 40.98 15.86 -39.54
N VAL A 198 41.84 16.54 -38.77
CA VAL A 198 43.19 16.07 -38.40
C VAL A 198 43.18 15.30 -37.06
N ASP A 199 42.16 15.50 -36.23
CA ASP A 199 41.97 14.75 -34.98
C ASP A 199 41.55 13.31 -35.33
N ALA A 200 42.25 12.31 -34.77
CA ALA A 200 41.97 10.90 -35.04
C ALA A 200 40.54 10.50 -34.64
N ALA A 201 39.94 11.19 -33.67
CA ALA A 201 38.56 10.97 -33.25
C ALA A 201 37.52 11.47 -34.28
N PHE A 202 37.86 12.37 -35.20
CA PHE A 202 36.86 13.06 -36.04
C PHE A 202 36.04 12.12 -36.91
N TRP A 203 36.69 11.29 -37.72
CA TRP A 203 35.98 10.36 -38.60
C TRP A 203 35.25 9.27 -37.80
N HIS A 204 35.89 8.77 -36.74
CA HIS A 204 35.29 7.80 -35.83
C HIS A 204 34.00 8.33 -35.19
N THR A 205 33.98 9.58 -34.70
CA THR A 205 32.78 10.21 -34.12
C THR A 205 31.68 10.41 -35.17
N ILE A 206 32.01 10.78 -36.41
CA ILE A 206 31.01 10.87 -37.49
C ILE A 206 30.43 9.49 -37.82
N GLN A 207 31.26 8.45 -37.88
CA GLN A 207 30.82 7.07 -38.15
C GLN A 207 29.97 6.52 -36.99
N ALA A 208 30.37 6.77 -35.74
CA ALA A 208 29.58 6.44 -34.55
C ALA A 208 28.20 7.12 -34.56
N LEU A 209 28.14 8.41 -34.92
CA LEU A 209 26.87 9.14 -35.09
C LEU A 209 26.01 8.55 -36.21
N VAL A 210 26.59 8.01 -37.28
CA VAL A 210 25.83 7.31 -38.33
C VAL A 210 25.35 5.93 -37.87
N MET A 211 26.18 5.18 -37.14
CA MET A 211 25.79 3.90 -36.54
C MET A 211 24.69 4.05 -35.46
N THR A 212 24.60 5.21 -34.82
CA THR A 212 23.47 5.60 -33.94
C THR A 212 22.33 6.30 -34.70
N GLY A 213 22.30 6.24 -36.03
CA GLY A 213 21.23 6.81 -36.84
C GLY A 213 21.11 8.34 -36.80
N ASP A 214 22.07 9.07 -36.22
CA ASP A 214 22.08 10.53 -36.14
C ASP A 214 22.84 11.19 -37.30
N GLY A 215 22.23 11.11 -38.49
CA GLY A 215 22.74 11.79 -39.67
C GLY A 215 22.75 13.32 -39.56
N SER A 216 21.85 13.91 -38.78
CA SER A 216 21.81 15.35 -38.48
C SER A 216 23.05 15.82 -37.71
N SER A 217 23.42 15.12 -36.65
CA SER A 217 24.59 15.41 -35.82
C SER A 217 25.88 15.04 -36.53
N ALA A 218 25.90 13.94 -37.28
CA ALA A 218 27.01 13.57 -38.17
C ALA A 218 27.28 14.66 -39.22
N TRP A 219 26.24 15.18 -39.88
CA TRP A 219 26.37 16.31 -40.81
C TRP A 219 26.78 17.59 -40.09
N SER A 220 26.22 17.89 -38.92
CA SER A 220 26.59 19.07 -38.11
C SER A 220 28.10 19.09 -37.79
N LEU A 221 28.69 17.93 -37.50
CA LEU A 221 30.14 17.79 -37.32
C LEU A 221 30.89 17.85 -38.66
N LEU A 222 30.46 17.11 -39.69
CA LEU A 222 31.12 17.10 -41.01
C LEU A 222 31.14 18.47 -41.70
N ALA A 223 30.11 19.29 -41.50
CA ALA A 223 30.05 20.67 -41.98
C ALA A 223 31.12 21.59 -41.36
N THR A 224 31.82 21.15 -40.29
CA THR A 224 32.95 21.89 -39.72
C THR A 224 34.29 21.62 -40.39
N HIS A 225 34.37 20.63 -41.30
CA HIS A 225 35.57 20.24 -42.04
C HIS A 225 36.19 21.42 -42.79
N SER A 226 37.52 21.59 -42.70
CA SER A 226 38.20 22.80 -43.21
C SER A 226 38.01 23.02 -44.71
N THR A 227 38.10 21.96 -45.53
CA THR A 227 37.78 22.01 -46.97
C THR A 227 36.38 22.55 -47.23
N TYR A 228 35.34 22.05 -46.55
CA TYR A 228 33.97 22.54 -46.74
C TYR A 228 33.85 24.03 -46.40
N LYS A 229 34.39 24.46 -45.24
CA LYS A 229 34.44 25.88 -44.86
C LYS A 229 35.12 26.75 -45.93
N SER A 230 36.22 26.26 -46.51
CA SER A 230 36.96 26.98 -47.57
C SER A 230 36.19 27.11 -48.89
N LEU A 231 35.17 26.28 -49.14
CA LEU A 231 34.30 26.39 -50.32
C LEU A 231 33.28 27.54 -50.23
N PHE A 232 33.16 28.20 -49.06
CA PHE A 232 32.32 29.38 -48.85
C PHE A 232 33.13 30.67 -48.66
N SER A 233 34.47 30.61 -48.61
CA SER A 233 35.29 31.81 -48.75
C SER A 233 35.36 32.22 -50.23
N ARG A 234 35.63 33.51 -50.50
CA ARG A 234 35.50 34.15 -51.82
C ARG A 234 36.49 33.68 -52.89
N GLU A 235 37.33 32.69 -52.60
CA GLU A 235 38.47 32.27 -53.43
C GLU A 235 38.27 30.91 -54.13
N ALA A 236 37.21 30.16 -53.80
CA ALA A 236 37.00 28.78 -54.25
C ALA A 236 36.27 28.62 -55.61
N MET A 237 36.48 29.51 -56.59
CA MET A 237 35.84 29.46 -57.92
C MET A 237 36.58 28.57 -58.95
N SER A 238 37.19 27.46 -58.52
CA SER A 238 37.77 26.46 -59.43
C SER A 238 36.75 25.37 -59.80
N LEU A 239 36.94 24.71 -60.95
CA LEU A 239 36.17 23.51 -61.35
C LEU A 239 36.27 22.38 -60.29
N THR A 240 37.41 22.29 -59.60
CA THR A 240 37.62 21.34 -58.49
C THR A 240 36.86 21.73 -57.22
N GLY A 241 36.69 23.03 -56.95
CA GLY A 241 35.86 23.53 -55.84
C GLY A 241 34.38 23.25 -56.06
N ALA A 242 33.89 23.43 -57.29
CA ALA A 242 32.50 23.15 -57.66
C ALA A 242 32.14 21.66 -57.52
N SER A 243 33.01 20.76 -58.01
CA SER A 243 32.82 19.30 -57.84
C SER A 243 32.85 18.90 -56.37
N THR A 244 33.87 19.31 -55.62
CA THR A 244 33.96 19.01 -54.17
C THR A 244 32.73 19.53 -53.41
N LYS A 245 32.23 20.72 -53.72
CA LYS A 245 31.00 21.27 -53.13
C LYS A 245 29.79 20.37 -53.42
N SER A 246 29.66 19.88 -54.65
CA SER A 246 28.58 18.96 -55.03
C SER A 246 28.66 17.62 -54.28
N THR A 247 29.87 17.08 -54.07
CA THR A 247 30.11 15.87 -53.26
C THR A 247 29.66 16.08 -51.81
N PHE A 248 30.07 17.18 -51.15
CA PHE A 248 29.63 17.50 -49.80
C PHE A 248 28.10 17.70 -49.71
N GLN A 249 27.47 18.33 -50.72
CA GLN A 249 26.01 18.49 -50.76
C GLN A 249 25.26 17.16 -50.99
N ALA A 250 25.85 16.23 -51.75
CA ALA A 250 25.29 14.89 -51.93
C ALA A 250 25.37 14.07 -50.62
N VAL A 251 26.52 14.10 -49.93
CA VAL A 251 26.68 13.48 -48.61
C VAL A 251 25.78 14.13 -47.56
N GLN A 252 25.64 15.47 -47.56
CA GLN A 252 24.68 16.18 -46.72
C GLN A 252 23.26 15.64 -46.93
N LYS A 253 22.81 15.51 -48.18
CA LYS A 253 21.47 15.01 -48.49
C LYS A 253 21.29 13.59 -47.94
N LEU A 254 22.23 12.68 -48.19
CA LEU A 254 22.15 11.30 -47.72
C LEU A 254 22.13 11.19 -46.19
N LEU A 255 22.93 11.99 -45.48
CA LEU A 255 22.91 12.02 -44.01
C LEU A 255 21.59 12.57 -43.46
N LEU A 256 21.04 13.63 -44.06
CA LEU A 256 19.77 14.23 -43.62
C LEU A 256 18.53 13.41 -44.02
N THR A 257 18.61 12.56 -45.04
CA THR A 257 17.54 11.63 -45.45
C THR A 257 17.85 10.18 -45.07
N MET A 258 18.54 9.93 -43.96
CA MET A 258 18.73 8.55 -43.48
C MET A 258 17.37 7.92 -43.11
N PRO A 259 17.09 6.68 -43.58
CA PRO A 259 15.90 5.94 -43.21
C PRO A 259 15.78 5.75 -41.68
N GLY A 260 14.55 5.72 -41.17
CA GLY A 260 14.26 5.38 -39.77
C GLY A 260 14.20 6.54 -38.77
N ARG A 261 14.74 7.73 -39.09
CA ARG A 261 14.37 8.96 -38.37
C ARG A 261 13.13 9.58 -39.01
N ALA A 262 12.18 10.01 -38.17
CA ALA A 262 10.86 10.50 -38.57
C ALA A 262 10.92 11.85 -39.32
N ALA A 263 11.31 11.82 -40.60
CA ALA A 263 11.23 12.94 -41.51
C ALA A 263 9.79 13.12 -42.03
N GLY A 264 8.92 13.66 -41.19
CA GLY A 264 7.58 14.10 -41.58
C GLY A 264 6.44 13.30 -40.94
N SER A 265 5.91 13.83 -39.83
CA SER A 265 4.54 13.53 -39.36
C SER A 265 3.45 14.11 -40.28
N ASP A 266 3.86 14.91 -41.27
CA ASP A 266 3.01 15.48 -42.31
C ASP A 266 3.50 15.01 -43.68
N MET A 267 2.80 14.04 -44.28
CA MET A 267 2.27 14.09 -45.66
C MET A 267 1.58 12.76 -45.99
N ASN A 268 0.37 12.85 -46.54
CA ASN A 268 -0.32 11.69 -47.13
C ASN A 268 0.47 11.19 -48.35
N MET A 269 1.10 10.02 -48.28
CA MET A 269 1.21 9.13 -49.45
C MET A 269 1.65 7.70 -49.10
N GLU A 270 1.20 6.76 -49.93
CA GLU A 270 1.53 5.33 -49.89
C GLU A 270 2.94 5.05 -50.47
N GLN A 271 3.96 5.79 -50.04
CA GLN A 271 5.35 5.49 -50.45
C GLN A 271 5.88 4.29 -49.66
N ASP A 272 6.37 3.28 -50.37
CA ASP A 272 6.93 2.07 -49.75
C ASP A 272 8.31 2.42 -49.17
N GLY A 273 8.42 2.51 -47.84
CA GLY A 273 9.69 2.79 -47.15
C GLY A 273 10.84 1.84 -47.51
N ALA A 274 10.56 0.65 -48.05
CA ALA A 274 11.61 -0.21 -48.62
C ALA A 274 12.17 0.34 -49.95
N THR A 275 11.33 1.00 -50.76
CA THR A 275 11.81 1.74 -51.95
C THR A 275 12.57 3.00 -51.56
N GLU A 276 12.21 3.68 -50.46
CA GLU A 276 12.95 4.82 -49.94
C GLU A 276 14.35 4.41 -49.43
N TRP A 277 14.43 3.39 -48.57
CA TRP A 277 15.70 2.82 -48.12
C TRP A 277 16.55 2.35 -49.31
N LYS A 278 15.94 1.66 -50.29
CA LYS A 278 16.65 1.19 -51.48
C LYS A 278 17.20 2.35 -52.31
N ASN A 279 16.39 3.36 -52.62
CA ASN A 279 16.82 4.54 -53.37
C ASN A 279 17.96 5.29 -52.65
N TRP A 280 17.93 5.32 -51.31
CA TRP A 280 18.99 5.90 -50.48
C TRP A 280 20.27 5.06 -50.49
N ASN A 281 20.17 3.74 -50.34
CA ASN A 281 21.32 2.83 -50.37
C ASN A 281 21.96 2.77 -51.77
N ASP A 282 21.16 2.69 -52.84
CA ASP A 282 21.60 2.77 -54.24
C ASP A 282 22.36 4.08 -54.50
N ALA A 283 21.93 5.21 -53.90
CA ALA A 283 22.63 6.49 -53.99
C ALA A 283 23.94 6.52 -53.19
N CYS A 284 24.02 5.88 -52.01
CA CYS A 284 25.26 5.69 -51.27
C CYS A 284 26.27 4.87 -52.08
N GLN A 285 25.83 3.73 -52.64
CA GLN A 285 26.65 2.87 -53.51
C GLN A 285 27.09 3.59 -54.79
N TYR A 286 26.21 4.39 -55.41
CA TYR A 286 26.54 5.19 -56.59
C TYR A 286 27.70 6.15 -56.30
N LEU A 287 27.58 6.99 -55.25
CA LEU A 287 28.63 7.95 -54.89
C LEU A 287 29.96 7.25 -54.59
N LEU A 288 29.94 6.17 -53.81
CA LEU A 288 31.13 5.37 -53.50
C LEU A 288 31.82 4.81 -54.76
N ASN A 289 31.05 4.49 -55.79
CA ASN A 289 31.56 3.92 -57.04
C ASN A 289 31.91 4.95 -58.12
N THR A 290 31.31 6.14 -58.14
CA THR A 290 31.54 7.13 -59.21
C THR A 290 32.37 8.35 -58.81
N ASP A 291 32.33 8.78 -57.56
CA ASP A 291 32.95 10.04 -57.14
C ASP A 291 34.45 9.85 -56.83
N GLY A 292 35.30 10.59 -57.55
CA GLY A 292 36.76 10.52 -57.38
C GLY A 292 37.28 11.20 -56.11
N TYR A 293 36.58 12.20 -55.58
CA TYR A 293 36.96 12.87 -54.33
C TYR A 293 36.72 11.93 -53.14
N ILE A 294 35.57 11.24 -53.10
CA ILE A 294 35.26 10.22 -52.11
C ILE A 294 36.34 9.13 -52.09
N LYS A 295 36.66 8.52 -53.25
CA LYS A 295 37.68 7.47 -53.34
C LYS A 295 39.09 7.91 -52.95
N SER A 296 39.41 9.19 -53.09
CA SER A 296 40.71 9.74 -52.70
C SER A 296 40.83 10.06 -51.19
N ASN A 297 39.70 10.16 -50.48
CA ASN A 297 39.66 10.45 -49.05
C ASN A 297 39.14 9.23 -48.27
N ALA A 298 40.05 8.58 -47.53
CA ALA A 298 39.75 7.38 -46.75
C ALA A 298 38.59 7.58 -45.75
N GLY A 299 38.45 8.77 -45.16
CA GLY A 299 37.37 9.09 -44.23
C GLY A 299 35.99 9.14 -44.91
N PHE A 300 35.90 9.76 -46.08
CA PHE A 300 34.67 9.77 -46.90
C PHE A 300 34.32 8.39 -47.45
N THR A 301 35.33 7.62 -47.88
CA THR A 301 35.15 6.23 -48.30
C THR A 301 34.58 5.41 -47.14
N ALA A 302 35.24 5.39 -45.98
CA ALA A 302 34.80 4.61 -44.83
C ALA A 302 33.42 5.06 -44.29
N LEU A 303 33.11 6.36 -44.32
CA LEU A 303 31.78 6.87 -43.98
C LEU A 303 30.68 6.30 -44.90
N LEU A 304 30.88 6.37 -46.22
CA LEU A 304 29.91 5.84 -47.18
C LEU A 304 29.84 4.31 -47.20
N GLU A 305 30.92 3.62 -46.83
CA GLU A 305 30.89 2.17 -46.62
C GLU A 305 30.07 1.76 -45.40
N VAL A 306 30.14 2.51 -44.30
CA VAL A 306 29.25 2.33 -43.15
C VAL A 306 27.81 2.64 -43.54
N MET A 307 27.54 3.76 -44.21
CA MET A 307 26.18 4.11 -44.69
C MET A 307 25.61 3.06 -45.67
N ALA A 308 26.44 2.46 -46.52
CA ALA A 308 26.03 1.38 -47.42
C ALA A 308 25.89 0.00 -46.73
N ALA A 309 25.99 -0.08 -45.40
CA ALA A 309 25.91 -1.29 -44.60
C ALA A 309 26.93 -2.38 -44.98
N LYS A 310 28.16 -2.00 -45.35
CA LYS A 310 29.24 -2.98 -45.59
C LYS A 310 29.64 -3.65 -44.28
N GLU A 311 29.48 -4.97 -44.22
CA GLU A 311 29.65 -5.77 -42.99
C GLU A 311 31.04 -5.57 -42.33
N GLU A 312 32.13 -5.68 -43.09
CA GLU A 312 33.49 -5.52 -42.56
C GLU A 312 33.75 -4.09 -42.05
N SER A 313 33.26 -3.08 -42.77
CA SER A 313 33.38 -1.68 -42.38
C SER A 313 32.53 -1.36 -41.14
N MET A 314 31.41 -2.05 -40.89
CA MET A 314 30.67 -1.91 -39.62
C MET A 314 31.39 -2.59 -38.45
N LYS A 315 31.86 -3.84 -38.64
CA LYS A 315 32.63 -4.59 -37.63
C LYS A 315 33.87 -3.84 -37.14
N SER A 316 34.58 -3.14 -38.03
CA SER A 316 35.82 -2.43 -37.69
C SER A 316 35.61 -1.15 -36.87
N HIS A 317 34.40 -0.58 -36.85
CA HIS A 317 34.09 0.67 -36.14
C HIS A 317 33.21 0.47 -34.90
N ALA A 318 32.39 -0.58 -34.85
CA ALA A 318 31.67 -0.95 -33.64
C ALA A 318 32.60 -1.64 -32.63
N SER A 319 32.54 -1.23 -31.37
CA SER A 319 33.36 -1.77 -30.28
C SER A 319 32.66 -2.87 -29.48
N THR A 320 31.34 -3.00 -29.64
CA THR A 320 30.51 -3.97 -28.93
C THR A 320 29.44 -4.58 -29.83
N TRP A 321 28.85 -5.70 -29.39
CA TRP A 321 27.82 -6.41 -30.14
C TRP A 321 26.54 -5.59 -30.35
N TYR A 322 26.14 -4.80 -29.35
CA TYR A 322 24.93 -3.99 -29.41
C TYR A 322 25.12 -2.74 -30.27
N GLU A 323 26.35 -2.19 -30.34
CA GLU A 323 26.70 -1.16 -31.33
C GLU A 323 26.55 -1.66 -32.76
N LEU A 324 27.09 -2.86 -33.05
CA LEU A 324 26.95 -3.48 -34.35
C LEU A 324 25.48 -3.80 -34.67
N MET A 325 24.72 -4.34 -33.70
CA MET A 325 23.30 -4.66 -33.90
C MET A 325 22.46 -3.40 -34.16
N MET A 326 22.69 -2.32 -33.41
CA MET A 326 22.06 -1.01 -33.61
C MET A 326 22.37 -0.44 -35.00
N ALA A 327 23.64 -0.46 -35.41
CA ALA A 327 24.05 -0.02 -36.75
C ALA A 327 23.33 -0.82 -37.85
N ARG A 328 23.29 -2.14 -37.72
CA ARG A 328 22.58 -3.03 -38.65
C ARG A 328 21.07 -2.75 -38.70
N LEU A 329 20.43 -2.53 -37.55
CA LEU A 329 18.99 -2.20 -37.50
C LEU A 329 18.62 -0.87 -38.18
N PHE A 330 19.52 0.14 -38.19
CA PHE A 330 19.30 1.39 -38.92
C PHE A 330 19.66 1.31 -40.40
N LEU A 331 20.74 0.60 -40.75
CA LEU A 331 21.42 0.72 -42.04
C LEU A 331 21.11 -0.43 -43.01
N ASP A 332 20.74 -1.63 -42.53
CA ASP A 332 20.30 -2.75 -43.39
C ASP A 332 18.91 -2.52 -43.99
N GLU A 333 18.57 -3.28 -45.03
CA GLU A 333 17.20 -3.32 -45.56
C GLU A 333 16.22 -3.87 -44.48
N PRO A 334 15.22 -3.10 -44.03
CA PRO A 334 14.35 -3.52 -42.93
C PRO A 334 13.65 -4.87 -43.14
N LYS A 335 13.29 -5.19 -44.40
CA LYS A 335 12.68 -6.47 -44.79
C LYS A 335 13.57 -7.69 -44.50
N THR A 336 14.89 -7.53 -44.50
CA THR A 336 15.83 -8.63 -44.20
C THR A 336 15.92 -8.94 -42.70
N VAL A 337 15.61 -7.95 -41.85
CA VAL A 337 15.76 -8.02 -40.40
C VAL A 337 14.44 -8.32 -39.66
N ALA A 338 13.30 -7.87 -40.21
CA ALA A 338 11.96 -7.84 -39.57
C ALA A 338 11.39 -9.17 -39.01
N HIS A 339 12.04 -10.30 -39.27
CA HIS A 339 11.61 -11.64 -38.82
C HIS A 339 12.74 -12.46 -38.16
N ARG A 340 13.92 -11.87 -37.91
CA ARG A 340 15.14 -12.60 -37.52
C ARG A 340 16.00 -11.84 -36.50
N PHE A 341 15.39 -11.08 -35.60
CA PHE A 341 16.10 -10.28 -34.59
C PHE A 341 16.97 -11.14 -33.65
N GLU A 342 16.51 -12.35 -33.33
CA GLU A 342 17.25 -13.37 -32.59
C GLU A 342 18.53 -13.82 -33.31
N PHE A 343 18.48 -13.99 -34.64
CA PHE A 343 19.65 -14.34 -35.43
C PHE A 343 20.59 -13.15 -35.60
N LEU A 344 20.06 -11.93 -35.74
CA LEU A 344 20.87 -10.71 -35.77
C LEU A 344 21.65 -10.55 -34.45
N MET A 345 20.95 -10.63 -33.32
CA MET A 345 21.55 -10.56 -31.97
C MET A 345 22.63 -11.63 -31.79
N ALA A 346 22.33 -12.90 -32.08
CA ALA A 346 23.28 -14.00 -31.94
C ALA A 346 24.51 -13.85 -32.87
N ASN A 347 24.32 -13.37 -34.10
CA ASN A 347 25.42 -13.11 -35.03
C ASN A 347 26.30 -11.95 -34.55
N CYS A 348 25.71 -10.83 -34.14
CA CYS A 348 26.45 -9.69 -33.59
C CYS A 348 27.20 -10.07 -32.29
N PHE A 349 26.58 -10.86 -31.41
CA PHE A 349 27.23 -11.33 -30.17
C PHE A 349 28.49 -12.17 -30.46
N ARG A 350 28.39 -13.11 -31.41
CA ARG A 350 29.50 -13.99 -31.83
C ARG A 350 30.66 -13.28 -32.53
N VAL A 351 30.51 -12.04 -32.97
CA VAL A 351 31.62 -11.25 -33.56
C VAL A 351 32.57 -10.75 -32.47
N TYR A 352 32.06 -10.44 -31.27
CA TYR A 352 32.82 -9.81 -30.18
C TYR A 352 33.12 -10.74 -29.00
N HIS A 353 32.52 -11.93 -28.95
CA HIS A 353 32.75 -12.92 -27.90
C HIS A 353 33.26 -14.24 -28.48
N ASN A 354 34.14 -14.90 -27.74
CA ASN A 354 34.68 -16.20 -28.14
C ASN A 354 33.62 -17.31 -27.99
N GLU A 355 33.74 -18.43 -28.71
CA GLU A 355 32.78 -19.55 -28.62
C GLU A 355 32.68 -20.18 -27.21
N SER A 356 33.62 -19.87 -26.31
CA SER A 356 33.61 -20.27 -24.90
C SER A 356 32.81 -19.32 -23.98
N GLU A 357 32.59 -18.08 -24.38
CA GLU A 357 31.88 -17.07 -23.61
C GLU A 357 30.37 -17.21 -23.84
N LYS A 358 29.64 -17.42 -22.74
CA LYS A 358 28.18 -17.51 -22.79
C LYS A 358 27.58 -16.13 -22.66
N MET A 359 26.44 -15.92 -23.31
CA MET A 359 25.54 -14.82 -22.99
C MET A 359 25.24 -14.81 -21.49
N ASP A 360 25.28 -13.63 -20.88
CA ASP A 360 24.79 -13.46 -19.52
C ASP A 360 23.26 -13.68 -19.51
N ASN A 361 22.71 -13.94 -18.34
CA ASN A 361 21.31 -14.36 -18.22
C ASN A 361 20.32 -13.27 -18.70
N PHE A 362 20.74 -12.00 -18.70
CA PHE A 362 19.95 -10.91 -19.27
C PHE A 362 19.86 -11.01 -20.79
N GLU A 363 20.97 -11.22 -21.51
CA GLU A 363 20.92 -11.53 -22.94
C GLU A 363 20.11 -12.79 -23.23
N CYS A 364 20.12 -13.80 -22.36
CA CYS A 364 19.23 -14.97 -22.52
C CYS A 364 17.73 -14.57 -22.46
N ILE A 365 17.32 -13.69 -21.52
CA ILE A 365 15.95 -13.16 -21.46
C ILE A 365 15.62 -12.37 -22.73
N ILE A 366 16.49 -11.43 -23.13
CA ILE A 366 16.30 -10.60 -24.32
C ILE A 366 16.22 -11.47 -25.59
N LEU A 367 17.06 -12.50 -25.69
CA LEU A 367 17.06 -13.45 -26.81
C LEU A 367 15.79 -14.31 -26.83
N ALA A 368 15.32 -14.81 -25.69
CA ALA A 368 14.06 -15.56 -25.60
C ALA A 368 12.85 -14.69 -26.02
N ILE A 369 12.84 -13.42 -25.59
CA ILE A 369 11.84 -12.43 -26.00
C ILE A 369 11.90 -12.19 -27.53
N MET A 370 13.10 -12.00 -28.11
CA MET A 370 13.27 -11.85 -29.56
C MET A 370 12.89 -13.11 -30.35
N GLN A 371 13.05 -14.30 -29.77
CA GLN A 371 12.59 -15.59 -30.33
C GLN A 371 11.07 -15.77 -30.25
N TYR A 372 10.33 -14.84 -29.62
CA TYR A 372 8.93 -14.98 -29.24
C TYR A 372 8.66 -16.19 -28.31
N ASP A 373 9.68 -16.66 -27.58
CA ASP A 373 9.55 -17.72 -26.57
C ASP A 373 9.12 -17.10 -25.23
N ILE A 374 7.82 -16.78 -25.18
CA ILE A 374 7.16 -16.18 -24.03
C ILE A 374 7.23 -17.11 -22.80
N GLN A 375 7.23 -18.43 -22.99
CA GLN A 375 7.24 -19.38 -21.88
C GLN A 375 8.57 -19.35 -21.13
N ASN A 376 9.71 -19.38 -21.83
CA ASN A 376 11.02 -19.26 -21.19
C ASN A 376 11.28 -17.82 -20.70
N ALA A 377 10.91 -16.81 -21.49
CA ALA A 377 11.04 -15.40 -21.07
C ALA A 377 10.32 -15.09 -19.75
N ILE A 378 9.10 -15.60 -19.55
CA ILE A 378 8.36 -15.42 -18.29
C ILE A 378 9.05 -16.12 -17.12
N GLN A 379 9.62 -17.31 -17.31
CA GLN A 379 10.32 -18.03 -16.25
C GLN A 379 11.52 -17.25 -15.72
N ASP A 380 12.32 -16.70 -16.64
CA ASP A 380 13.50 -15.92 -16.28
C ASP A 380 13.10 -14.52 -15.73
N ILE A 381 11.97 -13.95 -16.18
CA ILE A 381 11.37 -12.74 -15.59
C ILE A 381 10.92 -12.98 -14.13
N ILE A 382 10.40 -14.17 -13.79
CA ILE A 382 10.12 -14.53 -12.39
C ILE A 382 11.43 -14.67 -11.61
N ALA A 383 12.46 -15.26 -12.22
CA ALA A 383 13.76 -15.46 -11.56
C ALA A 383 14.40 -14.13 -11.12
N LEU A 384 14.30 -13.06 -11.94
CA LEU A 384 14.71 -11.69 -11.57
C LEU A 384 14.17 -11.22 -10.20
N GLY A 385 13.05 -11.77 -9.72
CA GLY A 385 12.56 -11.52 -8.36
C GLY A 385 11.87 -10.17 -8.15
N PHE A 386 11.49 -9.48 -9.23
CA PHE A 386 10.70 -8.24 -9.16
C PHE A 386 9.22 -8.53 -9.43
N SER A 387 8.48 -8.83 -8.37
CA SER A 387 7.06 -9.27 -8.41
C SER A 387 6.13 -8.29 -9.14
N TRP A 388 6.39 -6.98 -9.04
CA TRP A 388 5.65 -5.93 -9.78
C TRP A 388 5.65 -6.18 -11.29
N MET A 389 6.81 -6.54 -11.85
CA MET A 389 6.93 -6.79 -13.29
C MET A 389 6.18 -8.07 -13.66
N ALA A 390 6.40 -9.16 -12.92
CA ALA A 390 5.71 -10.43 -13.17
C ALA A 390 4.18 -10.28 -13.11
N ALA A 391 3.65 -9.58 -12.10
CA ALA A 391 2.21 -9.41 -11.91
C ALA A 391 1.55 -8.56 -12.99
N HIS A 392 2.11 -7.37 -13.30
CA HIS A 392 1.49 -6.46 -14.26
C HIS A 392 1.76 -6.85 -15.71
N LEU A 393 2.94 -7.38 -16.04
CA LEU A 393 3.25 -7.81 -17.41
C LEU A 393 2.42 -9.04 -17.80
N ALA A 394 2.25 -10.01 -16.89
CA ALA A 394 1.40 -11.18 -17.15
C ALA A 394 -0.08 -10.80 -17.35
N ASP A 395 -0.62 -9.82 -16.59
CA ASP A 395 -1.99 -9.31 -16.80
C ASP A 395 -2.16 -8.71 -18.20
N LEU A 396 -1.19 -7.93 -18.69
CA LEU A 396 -1.23 -7.35 -20.03
C LEU A 396 -1.03 -8.39 -21.15
N LEU A 397 -0.08 -9.32 -20.98
CA LEU A 397 0.18 -10.40 -21.95
C LEU A 397 -1.03 -11.33 -22.07
N GLN A 398 -1.70 -11.67 -20.96
CA GLN A 398 -2.95 -12.42 -20.98
C GLN A 398 -4.07 -11.65 -21.70
N LYS A 399 -4.22 -10.34 -21.43
CA LYS A 399 -5.25 -9.49 -22.10
C LYS A 399 -5.02 -9.33 -23.60
N ASN A 400 -3.77 -9.34 -24.05
CA ASN A 400 -3.45 -9.34 -25.48
C ASN A 400 -3.46 -10.74 -26.12
N ASN A 401 -3.94 -11.76 -25.40
CA ASN A 401 -4.00 -13.18 -25.82
C ASN A 401 -2.63 -13.79 -26.18
N VAL A 402 -1.55 -13.28 -25.58
CA VAL A 402 -0.18 -13.80 -25.76
C VAL A 402 0.08 -15.00 -24.85
N ILE A 403 -0.58 -15.04 -23.68
CA ILE A 403 -0.61 -16.18 -22.75
C ILE A 403 -2.06 -16.66 -22.63
N LEU A 404 -2.27 -17.98 -22.48
CA LEU A 404 -3.59 -18.56 -22.26
C LEU A 404 -4.10 -18.27 -20.83
N ALA A 405 -5.35 -17.84 -20.72
CA ALA A 405 -5.97 -17.43 -19.46
C ALA A 405 -6.22 -18.58 -18.46
N ASP A 406 -6.50 -19.78 -18.97
CA ASP A 406 -7.04 -20.91 -18.21
C ASP A 406 -6.00 -21.99 -17.90
N GLU A 407 -4.70 -21.72 -18.10
CA GLU A 407 -3.64 -22.66 -17.74
C GLU A 407 -3.47 -22.70 -16.21
N LEU A 408 -4.14 -23.67 -15.59
CA LEU A 408 -4.06 -23.98 -14.16
C LEU A 408 -2.69 -24.57 -13.82
N LEU A 409 -2.06 -24.06 -12.76
CA LEU A 409 -0.76 -24.58 -12.32
C LEU A 409 -0.91 -25.98 -11.70
N PRO A 410 -0.10 -26.99 -12.10
CA PRO A 410 -0.25 -28.37 -11.63
C PRO A 410 -0.12 -28.58 -10.11
N GLU A 411 0.59 -27.68 -9.44
CA GLU A 411 0.92 -27.77 -8.00
C GLU A 411 0.00 -26.90 -7.12
N GLY A 412 -0.93 -26.16 -7.73
CA GLY A 412 -1.88 -25.33 -7.02
C GLY A 412 -2.89 -24.77 -8.02
N ASP A 413 -4.13 -25.28 -7.93
CA ASP A 413 -5.30 -25.04 -8.79
C ASP A 413 -5.76 -23.56 -9.00
N CYS A 414 -4.85 -22.61 -9.19
CA CYS A 414 -5.12 -21.24 -9.61
C CYS A 414 -4.38 -20.93 -10.92
N THR A 415 -4.74 -19.82 -11.56
CA THR A 415 -4.09 -19.38 -12.79
C THR A 415 -2.74 -18.73 -12.51
N LEU A 416 -1.85 -18.74 -13.49
CA LEU A 416 -0.55 -18.06 -13.43
C LEU A 416 -0.68 -16.58 -13.01
N ARG A 417 -1.66 -15.88 -13.56
CA ARG A 417 -2.01 -14.49 -13.21
C ARG A 417 -2.43 -14.34 -11.75
N GLU A 418 -3.32 -15.21 -11.25
CA GLU A 418 -3.73 -15.16 -9.84
C GLU A 418 -2.52 -15.37 -8.92
N ARG A 419 -1.63 -16.29 -9.25
CA ARG A 419 -0.40 -16.51 -8.48
C ARG A 419 0.47 -15.26 -8.38
N PHE A 420 0.76 -14.58 -9.50
CA PHE A 420 1.61 -13.38 -9.46
C PHE A 420 0.94 -12.20 -8.75
N LEU A 421 -0.37 -12.00 -8.93
CA LEU A 421 -1.11 -10.97 -8.20
C LEU A 421 -1.11 -11.23 -6.70
N LEU A 422 -1.24 -12.49 -6.27
CA LEU A 422 -1.11 -12.87 -4.86
C LEU A 422 0.31 -12.60 -4.34
N GLU A 423 1.35 -12.99 -5.08
CA GLU A 423 2.75 -12.80 -4.69
C GLU A 423 3.12 -11.32 -4.52
N TYR A 424 2.82 -10.49 -5.53
CA TYR A 424 3.03 -9.05 -5.49
C TYR A 424 2.23 -8.36 -4.38
N ALA A 425 0.95 -8.71 -4.20
CA ALA A 425 0.13 -8.14 -3.13
C ALA A 425 0.57 -8.60 -1.72
N MET A 426 1.17 -9.79 -1.59
CA MET A 426 1.80 -10.21 -0.32
C MET A 426 3.04 -9.39 0.00
N GLU A 427 3.88 -9.06 -0.99
CA GLU A 427 5.06 -8.21 -0.80
C GLU A 427 4.67 -6.78 -0.41
N ILE A 428 3.75 -6.15 -1.14
CA ILE A 428 3.20 -4.83 -0.76
C ILE A 428 2.59 -4.86 0.65
N GLY A 429 1.95 -5.97 1.02
CA GLY A 429 1.23 -6.13 2.29
C GLY A 429 2.07 -6.34 3.53
N ALA A 430 3.39 -6.42 3.41
CA ALA A 430 4.27 -6.31 4.57
C ALA A 430 4.50 -4.85 5.01
N SER A 431 4.41 -3.90 4.09
CA SER A 431 4.70 -2.50 4.36
C SER A 431 3.53 -1.83 5.07
N SER A 432 3.83 -1.09 6.15
CA SER A 432 2.83 -0.33 6.90
C SER A 432 2.02 0.58 5.96
N SER A 433 0.71 0.72 6.23
CA SER A 433 -0.25 1.56 5.49
C SER A 433 -0.69 1.13 4.08
N MET A 434 -0.02 0.16 3.44
CA MET A 434 -0.32 -0.22 2.03
C MET A 434 -1.50 -1.20 1.86
N TRP A 435 -2.14 -1.65 2.94
CA TRP A 435 -3.22 -2.66 2.95
C TRP A 435 -4.38 -2.37 1.98
N GLN A 436 -4.67 -1.10 1.68
CA GLN A 436 -5.75 -0.70 0.76
C GLN A 436 -5.49 -1.19 -0.67
N PHE A 437 -4.25 -1.12 -1.15
CA PHE A 437 -3.86 -1.62 -2.47
C PHE A 437 -3.89 -3.15 -2.48
N VAL A 438 -3.28 -3.78 -1.48
CA VAL A 438 -3.19 -5.24 -1.28
C VAL A 438 -4.56 -5.90 -1.38
N VAL A 439 -5.51 -5.41 -0.60
CA VAL A 439 -6.87 -5.93 -0.54
C VAL A 439 -7.63 -5.74 -1.86
N ARG A 440 -7.31 -4.69 -2.63
CA ARG A 440 -7.89 -4.43 -3.96
C ARG A 440 -7.27 -5.29 -5.07
N TYR A 441 -5.98 -5.63 -4.99
CA TYR A 441 -5.39 -6.66 -5.87
C TYR A 441 -6.02 -8.04 -5.59
N TYR A 442 -6.19 -8.41 -4.32
CA TYR A 442 -6.86 -9.66 -3.96
C TYR A 442 -8.34 -9.75 -4.39
N GLU A 443 -9.06 -8.64 -4.56
CA GLU A 443 -10.42 -8.66 -5.14
C GLU A 443 -10.44 -9.18 -6.59
N HIS A 444 -9.31 -9.14 -7.30
CA HIS A 444 -9.15 -9.62 -8.68
C HIS A 444 -8.53 -11.04 -8.77
N CYS A 445 -8.44 -11.75 -7.63
CA CYS A 445 -7.95 -13.12 -7.50
C CYS A 445 -9.13 -14.08 -7.21
N PRO A 446 -9.58 -14.89 -8.20
CA PRO A 446 -10.87 -15.58 -8.13
C PRO A 446 -10.95 -16.71 -7.09
N LYS A 447 -9.86 -17.41 -6.78
CA LYS A 447 -9.87 -18.60 -5.91
C LYS A 447 -9.41 -18.29 -4.50
N PHE A 448 -8.25 -17.67 -4.36
CA PHE A 448 -7.60 -17.44 -3.07
C PHE A 448 -7.76 -15.99 -2.56
N GLY A 449 -8.24 -15.07 -3.40
CA GLY A 449 -8.40 -13.65 -3.04
C GLY A 449 -9.17 -13.41 -1.75
N VAL A 450 -10.33 -14.06 -1.56
CA VAL A 450 -11.14 -13.93 -0.33
C VAL A 450 -10.38 -14.39 0.92
N LEU A 451 -9.62 -15.49 0.81
CA LEU A 451 -8.81 -16.01 1.92
C LEU A 451 -7.66 -15.05 2.25
N ALA A 452 -6.98 -14.53 1.21
CA ALA A 452 -5.91 -13.56 1.32
C ALA A 452 -6.38 -12.24 1.95
N ILE A 453 -7.56 -11.72 1.56
CA ILE A 453 -8.20 -10.53 2.16
C ILE A 453 -8.44 -10.76 3.66
N ARG A 454 -9.11 -11.85 4.02
CA ARG A 454 -9.39 -12.18 5.44
C ARG A 454 -8.09 -12.27 6.25
N SER A 455 -7.06 -12.90 5.69
CA SER A 455 -5.77 -13.08 6.34
C SER A 455 -4.93 -11.81 6.43
N ALA A 456 -5.04 -10.88 5.47
CA ALA A 456 -4.34 -9.60 5.51
C ALA A 456 -5.00 -8.66 6.52
N LEU A 457 -6.32 -8.51 6.46
CA LEU A 457 -7.09 -7.67 7.39
C LEU A 457 -6.90 -8.09 8.86
N ALA A 458 -6.78 -9.40 9.15
CA ALA A 458 -6.56 -9.90 10.51
C ALA A 458 -5.13 -9.73 11.05
N ARG A 459 -4.15 -9.38 10.18
CA ARG A 459 -2.75 -9.12 10.55
C ARG A 459 -2.39 -7.63 10.60
N GLU A 460 -3.22 -6.76 10.03
CA GLU A 460 -2.97 -5.32 9.97
C GLU A 460 -3.01 -4.71 11.40
N PRO A 461 -1.95 -4.00 11.86
CA PRO A 461 -1.94 -3.43 13.21
C PRO A 461 -2.98 -2.30 13.37
N LEU A 462 -3.61 -2.17 14.54
CA LEU A 462 -4.79 -1.29 14.75
C LEU A 462 -4.51 -0.11 15.73
N PRO A 463 -3.41 0.66 15.60
CA PRO A 463 -2.97 1.60 16.64
C PRO A 463 -3.98 2.71 16.95
N THR A 464 -4.83 3.09 15.99
CA THR A 464 -5.79 4.19 16.10
C THR A 464 -7.21 3.76 15.70
N ASP A 465 -8.20 4.42 16.31
CA ASP A 465 -9.61 4.20 16.01
C ASP A 465 -9.92 4.53 14.54
N ASN A 466 -9.39 5.63 14.01
CA ASN A 466 -9.51 6.01 12.60
C ASN A 466 -9.05 4.92 11.61
N LYS A 467 -8.01 4.14 11.95
CA LYS A 467 -7.55 3.03 11.10
C LYS A 467 -8.52 1.84 11.18
N THR A 468 -9.01 1.55 12.38
CA THR A 468 -10.03 0.52 12.64
C THR A 468 -11.32 0.84 11.87
N GLU A 469 -11.78 2.09 11.90
CA GLU A 469 -12.93 2.56 11.11
C GLU A 469 -12.75 2.32 9.61
N ARG A 470 -11.59 2.65 9.04
CA ARG A 470 -11.30 2.45 7.60
C ARG A 470 -11.34 0.98 7.21
N LEU A 471 -10.85 0.08 8.07
CA LEU A 471 -10.88 -1.37 7.84
C LEU A 471 -12.30 -1.92 7.94
N LEU A 472 -13.10 -1.45 8.91
CA LEU A 472 -14.52 -1.84 9.04
C LEU A 472 -15.37 -1.30 7.88
N ALA A 473 -15.14 -0.06 7.44
CA ALA A 473 -15.80 0.54 6.28
C ALA A 473 -15.52 -0.26 5.00
N TYR A 474 -14.29 -0.76 4.79
CA TYR A 474 -13.98 -1.66 3.69
C TYR A 474 -14.78 -2.98 3.75
N CYS A 475 -14.98 -3.51 4.96
CA CYS A 475 -15.71 -4.75 5.18
C CYS A 475 -17.25 -4.58 5.12
N GLN A 476 -17.76 -3.36 5.22
CA GLN A 476 -19.19 -3.06 5.31
C GLN A 476 -19.94 -3.56 4.05
N GLY A 477 -21.14 -4.12 4.24
CA GLY A 477 -21.95 -4.73 3.17
C GLY A 477 -21.46 -6.10 2.66
N LYS A 478 -20.19 -6.49 2.91
CA LYS A 478 -19.63 -7.76 2.43
C LYS A 478 -19.87 -8.89 3.43
N LYS A 479 -20.96 -9.65 3.27
CA LYS A 479 -21.33 -10.81 4.14
C LYS A 479 -20.15 -11.78 4.37
N ILE A 480 -19.32 -12.00 3.35
CA ILE A 480 -18.14 -12.89 3.37
C ILE A 480 -17.07 -12.43 4.40
N LEU A 481 -17.06 -11.15 4.80
CA LEU A 481 -16.10 -10.56 5.73
C LEU A 481 -16.68 -10.31 7.14
N ALA A 482 -17.90 -10.75 7.44
CA ALA A 482 -18.52 -10.53 8.75
C ALA A 482 -17.69 -11.11 9.93
N GLN A 483 -17.03 -12.25 9.73
CA GLN A 483 -16.11 -12.82 10.73
C GLN A 483 -14.86 -11.95 10.91
N SER A 484 -14.33 -11.35 9.83
CA SER A 484 -13.19 -10.43 9.90
C SER A 484 -13.56 -9.12 10.59
N GLN A 485 -14.77 -8.58 10.38
CA GLN A 485 -15.26 -7.41 11.13
C GLN A 485 -15.22 -7.67 12.64
N LYS A 486 -15.79 -8.82 13.06
CA LYS A 486 -15.76 -9.27 14.46
C LYS A 486 -14.34 -9.42 15.00
N GLN A 487 -13.41 -9.97 14.21
CA GLN A 487 -12.01 -10.11 14.62
C GLN A 487 -11.30 -8.75 14.78
N ILE A 488 -11.57 -7.79 13.90
CA ILE A 488 -10.99 -6.43 13.96
C ILE A 488 -11.49 -5.68 15.21
N THR A 489 -12.79 -5.74 15.53
CA THR A 489 -13.33 -5.05 16.71
C THR A 489 -12.79 -5.62 18.02
N ILE A 490 -12.64 -6.95 18.15
CA ILE A 490 -12.08 -7.54 19.37
C ILE A 490 -10.58 -7.27 19.51
N GLN A 491 -9.81 -7.31 18.41
CA GLN A 491 -8.38 -6.93 18.43
C GLN A 491 -8.20 -5.47 18.90
N ARG A 492 -9.00 -4.53 18.35
CA ARG A 492 -8.94 -3.12 18.79
C ARG A 492 -9.34 -2.96 20.25
N ALA A 493 -10.38 -3.64 20.71
CA ALA A 493 -10.80 -3.61 22.11
C ALA A 493 -9.71 -4.16 23.06
N GLN A 494 -9.01 -5.23 22.66
CA GLN A 494 -7.88 -5.78 23.40
C GLN A 494 -6.71 -4.77 23.46
N GLU A 495 -6.38 -4.08 22.35
CA GLU A 495 -5.38 -3.00 22.39
C GLU A 495 -5.79 -1.87 23.36
N CYS A 496 -7.04 -1.39 23.31
CA CYS A 496 -7.57 -0.39 24.23
C CYS A 496 -7.50 -0.86 25.71
N LYS A 497 -7.83 -2.13 25.97
CA LYS A 497 -7.72 -2.77 27.29
C LYS A 497 -6.27 -2.75 27.81
N THR A 498 -5.28 -3.10 26.98
CA THR A 498 -3.86 -3.05 27.41
C THR A 498 -3.38 -1.64 27.76
N LYS A 499 -3.98 -0.60 27.16
CA LYS A 499 -3.71 0.81 27.44
C LYS A 499 -4.57 1.38 28.59
N LYS A 500 -5.36 0.56 29.28
CA LYS A 500 -6.39 0.94 30.28
C LYS A 500 -7.45 1.93 29.77
N ALA A 501 -7.62 2.06 28.45
CA ALA A 501 -8.64 2.91 27.84
C ALA A 501 -10.00 2.18 27.83
N TYR A 502 -10.58 1.99 29.03
CA TYR A 502 -11.72 1.10 29.24
C TYR A 502 -13.00 1.50 28.52
N ALA A 503 -13.34 2.79 28.48
CA ALA A 503 -14.51 3.29 27.74
C ALA A 503 -14.45 2.90 26.25
N SER A 504 -13.30 3.14 25.61
CA SER A 504 -13.08 2.79 24.21
C SER A 504 -13.11 1.27 23.99
N ALA A 505 -12.54 0.47 24.90
CA ALA A 505 -12.57 -0.98 24.80
C ALA A 505 -14.02 -1.53 24.84
N LEU A 506 -14.85 -1.04 25.78
CA LEU A 506 -16.26 -1.41 25.89
C LEU A 506 -17.07 -1.00 24.65
N GLN A 507 -16.85 0.22 24.14
CA GLN A 507 -17.49 0.70 22.91
C GLN A 507 -17.17 -0.20 21.69
N TRP A 508 -15.90 -0.61 21.53
CA TRP A 508 -15.49 -1.52 20.45
C TRP A 508 -16.04 -2.94 20.62
N MET A 509 -16.14 -3.47 21.84
CA MET A 509 -16.77 -4.77 22.12
C MET A 509 -18.27 -4.76 21.80
N LEU A 510 -19.00 -3.74 22.25
CA LEU A 510 -20.43 -3.58 21.98
C LEU A 510 -20.70 -3.51 20.47
N ARG A 511 -19.92 -2.72 19.73
CA ARG A 511 -20.06 -2.59 18.27
C ARG A 511 -19.76 -3.90 17.53
N GLY A 512 -18.87 -4.74 18.05
CA GLY A 512 -18.62 -6.09 17.54
C GLY A 512 -19.70 -7.12 17.88
N GLY A 513 -20.58 -6.81 18.85
CA GLY A 513 -21.52 -7.77 19.44
C GLY A 513 -20.85 -8.81 20.33
N HIS A 514 -19.72 -8.48 20.96
CA HIS A 514 -18.91 -9.38 21.79
C HIS A 514 -19.29 -9.24 23.26
N LEU A 515 -20.50 -9.72 23.62
CA LEU A 515 -21.06 -9.52 24.96
C LEU A 515 -20.26 -10.28 26.04
N ASP A 516 -19.82 -11.50 25.77
CA ASP A 516 -19.05 -12.32 26.73
C ASP A 516 -17.69 -11.67 27.10
N ASP A 517 -16.96 -11.16 26.10
CA ASP A 517 -15.69 -10.43 26.30
C ASP A 517 -15.90 -9.12 27.07
N MET A 518 -17.05 -8.47 26.88
CA MET A 518 -17.43 -7.24 27.56
C MET A 518 -17.74 -7.49 29.03
N ASP A 519 -18.44 -8.58 29.35
CA ASP A 519 -18.73 -8.99 30.72
C ASP A 519 -17.46 -9.47 31.47
N ALA A 520 -16.50 -10.06 30.76
CA ALA A 520 -15.17 -10.36 31.29
C ALA A 520 -14.36 -9.07 31.56
N LEU A 521 -14.41 -8.09 30.65
CA LEU A 521 -13.78 -6.78 30.87
C LEU A 521 -14.39 -6.04 32.08
N CYS A 522 -15.70 -6.17 32.31
CA CYS A 522 -16.36 -5.66 33.50
C CYS A 522 -15.80 -6.26 34.80
N ASP A 523 -15.51 -7.58 34.83
CA ASP A 523 -14.88 -8.21 36.00
C ASP A 523 -13.43 -7.79 36.23
N ASP A 524 -12.70 -7.47 35.16
CA ASP A 524 -11.33 -6.98 35.24
C ASP A 524 -11.27 -5.54 35.76
N ILE A 525 -12.17 -4.65 35.30
CA ILE A 525 -12.30 -3.27 35.81
C ILE A 525 -12.66 -3.29 37.31
N LEU A 526 -13.60 -4.15 37.71
CA LEU A 526 -13.94 -4.33 39.13
C LEU A 526 -12.78 -4.91 39.95
N LYS A 527 -11.95 -5.77 39.34
CA LYS A 527 -10.75 -6.27 40.02
C LYS A 527 -9.75 -5.14 40.27
N GLU A 528 -9.48 -4.32 39.25
CA GLU A 528 -8.57 -3.18 39.38
C GLU A 528 -9.07 -2.15 40.41
N CYS A 529 -10.37 -1.86 40.45
CA CYS A 529 -10.93 -0.96 41.46
C CYS A 529 -10.70 -1.46 42.89
N ASN A 530 -10.83 -2.78 43.12
CA ASN A 530 -10.56 -3.40 44.41
C ASN A 530 -9.05 -3.42 44.73
N ASP A 531 -8.21 -3.81 43.77
CA ASP A 531 -6.75 -3.87 43.94
C ASP A 531 -6.14 -2.48 44.21
N ALA A 532 -6.74 -1.41 43.66
CA ALA A 532 -6.33 -0.02 43.84
C ALA A 532 -7.06 0.72 44.99
N ASN A 533 -8.09 0.13 45.59
CA ASN A 533 -9.06 0.81 46.47
C ASN A 533 -9.58 2.14 45.89
N SER A 534 -9.83 2.19 44.57
CA SER A 534 -10.20 3.42 43.87
C SER A 534 -11.17 3.15 42.75
N LEU A 535 -12.28 3.89 42.72
CA LEU A 535 -13.31 3.78 41.69
C LEU A 535 -12.94 4.53 40.38
N THR A 536 -11.74 5.10 40.25
CA THR A 536 -11.35 5.89 39.07
C THR A 536 -11.48 5.13 37.76
N ALA A 537 -11.02 3.88 37.70
CA ALA A 537 -11.13 3.04 36.50
C ALA A 537 -12.59 2.78 36.08
N LEU A 538 -13.51 2.62 37.04
CA LEU A 538 -14.95 2.52 36.79
C LEU A 538 -15.53 3.85 36.31
N HIS A 539 -15.14 4.97 36.92
CA HIS A 539 -15.58 6.29 36.52
C HIS A 539 -15.16 6.62 35.09
N GLU A 540 -13.89 6.40 34.74
CA GLU A 540 -13.34 6.62 33.39
C GLU A 540 -13.98 5.71 32.35
N ALA A 541 -14.23 4.43 32.68
CA ALA A 541 -14.90 3.50 31.78
C ALA A 541 -16.32 3.97 31.43
N VAL A 542 -17.09 4.41 32.43
CA VAL A 542 -18.52 4.70 32.30
C VAL A 542 -18.83 6.15 31.91
N GLN A 543 -17.92 7.09 32.11
CA GLN A 543 -18.13 8.53 31.88
C GLN A 543 -18.75 8.90 30.51
N PHE A 544 -18.47 8.12 29.47
CA PHE A 544 -18.97 8.34 28.10
C PHE A 544 -20.07 7.37 27.67
N MET A 545 -20.52 6.48 28.55
CA MET A 545 -21.56 5.47 28.28
C MET A 545 -22.96 5.89 28.76
N ASP A 546 -23.07 6.94 29.57
CA ASP A 546 -24.34 7.46 30.08
C ASP A 546 -25.26 7.92 28.93
N GLY A 547 -26.33 7.15 28.65
CA GLY A 547 -27.44 7.59 27.79
C GLY A 547 -27.65 6.87 26.44
N GLN A 548 -26.83 5.89 26.05
CA GLN A 548 -27.11 5.10 24.83
C GLN A 548 -27.96 3.85 25.14
N PRO A 549 -29.06 3.58 24.41
CA PRO A 549 -29.91 2.41 24.67
C PRO A 549 -29.19 1.09 24.38
N GLU A 550 -28.17 1.11 23.50
CA GLU A 550 -27.42 -0.09 23.10
C GLU A 550 -26.61 -0.74 24.23
N PHE A 551 -26.20 0.02 25.26
CA PHE A 551 -25.50 -0.53 26.42
C PHE A 551 -26.38 -1.48 27.25
N SER A 552 -27.70 -1.42 27.11
CA SER A 552 -28.65 -2.35 27.74
C SER A 552 -28.53 -3.80 27.20
N ARG A 553 -27.74 -4.03 26.14
CA ARG A 553 -27.50 -5.37 25.57
C ARG A 553 -26.62 -6.26 26.46
N SER A 554 -25.83 -5.71 27.38
CA SER A 554 -25.28 -6.46 28.51
C SER A 554 -25.95 -5.98 29.80
N GLN A 555 -26.52 -6.93 30.52
CA GLN A 555 -27.19 -6.69 31.80
C GLN A 555 -26.17 -6.28 32.88
N LYS A 556 -24.94 -6.80 32.80
CA LYS A 556 -23.82 -6.49 33.71
C LYS A 556 -23.22 -5.11 33.47
N LEU A 557 -23.06 -4.72 32.20
CA LEU A 557 -22.61 -3.37 31.85
C LEU A 557 -23.63 -2.32 32.30
N ALA A 558 -24.90 -2.52 31.98
CA ALA A 558 -26.00 -1.65 32.43
C ALA A 558 -26.05 -1.55 33.96
N TRP A 559 -25.77 -2.65 34.67
CA TRP A 559 -25.64 -2.65 36.12
C TRP A 559 -24.49 -1.76 36.62
N LEU A 560 -23.31 -1.84 36.00
CA LEU A 560 -22.16 -1.01 36.36
C LEU A 560 -22.40 0.49 36.12
N VAL A 561 -23.13 0.86 35.06
CA VAL A 561 -23.55 2.25 34.83
C VAL A 561 -24.37 2.76 36.02
N LYS A 562 -25.37 1.99 36.46
CA LYS A 562 -26.19 2.33 37.64
C LYS A 562 -25.42 2.27 38.95
N TYR A 563 -24.40 1.43 39.07
CA TYR A 563 -23.52 1.42 40.25
C TYR A 563 -22.71 2.71 40.35
N ARG A 564 -22.15 3.21 39.25
CA ARG A 564 -21.49 4.54 39.22
C ARG A 564 -22.46 5.68 39.53
N GLU A 565 -23.66 5.69 38.94
CA GLU A 565 -24.69 6.69 39.28
C GLU A 565 -25.01 6.69 40.78
N PHE A 566 -25.04 5.52 41.42
CA PHE A 566 -25.25 5.40 42.86
C PHE A 566 -24.05 5.93 43.66
N GLN A 567 -22.80 5.62 43.27
CA GLN A 567 -21.60 6.11 43.94
C GLN A 567 -21.47 7.64 43.87
N LEU A 568 -21.75 8.26 42.72
CA LEU A 568 -21.78 9.73 42.60
C LEU A 568 -22.80 10.38 43.54
N VAL A 569 -23.97 9.75 43.72
CA VAL A 569 -25.00 10.19 44.69
C VAL A 569 -24.53 9.99 46.14
N LEU A 570 -23.70 8.99 46.43
CA LEU A 570 -23.07 8.84 47.75
C LEU A 570 -22.01 9.93 48.01
N ASP A 571 -21.20 10.28 47.01
CA ASP A 571 -20.22 11.37 47.11
C ASP A 571 -20.94 12.72 47.38
N ASP A 572 -22.05 12.99 46.68
CA ASP A 572 -22.92 14.15 46.95
C ASP A 572 -23.48 14.14 48.38
N LEU A 573 -23.88 12.97 48.92
CA LEU A 573 -24.32 12.84 50.32
C LEU A 573 -23.19 13.10 51.31
N GLU A 574 -21.98 12.60 51.06
CA GLU A 574 -20.84 12.84 51.95
C GLU A 574 -20.41 14.31 51.90
N SER A 575 -20.44 14.95 50.72
CA SER A 575 -20.22 16.39 50.53
C SER A 575 -21.26 17.23 51.30
N LEU A 576 -22.55 16.94 51.16
CA LEU A 576 -23.62 17.63 51.90
C LEU A 576 -23.51 17.43 53.42
N ARG A 577 -23.14 16.23 53.88
CA ARG A 577 -22.87 15.95 55.31
C ARG A 577 -21.63 16.69 55.83
N GLN A 578 -20.61 16.89 55.00
CA GLN A 578 -19.44 17.71 55.37
C GLN A 578 -19.82 19.19 55.44
N GLN A 579 -20.57 19.72 54.46
CA GLN A 579 -21.08 21.09 54.47
C GLN A 579 -21.93 21.38 55.71
N LEU A 580 -22.82 20.45 56.09
CA LEU A 580 -23.64 20.56 57.30
C LEU A 580 -22.75 20.67 58.57
N LYS A 581 -21.72 19.82 58.69
CA LYS A 581 -20.77 19.86 59.82
C LYS A 581 -19.91 21.13 59.86
N THR A 582 -19.64 21.76 58.71
CA THR A 582 -18.93 23.05 58.68
C THR A 582 -19.86 24.22 58.99
N ASP A 583 -21.10 24.22 58.49
CA ASP A 583 -22.08 25.30 58.74
C ASP A 583 -22.70 25.25 60.15
N GLU A 584 -22.66 24.10 60.86
CA GLU A 584 -22.92 24.02 62.31
C GLU A 584 -22.04 24.98 63.13
N SER A 585 -20.88 25.39 62.60
CA SER A 585 -19.99 26.37 63.24
C SER A 585 -20.33 27.84 62.92
N LEU A 586 -21.23 28.10 61.96
CA LEU A 586 -21.57 29.43 61.44
C LEU A 586 -23.10 29.63 61.42
N SER A 587 -23.67 29.83 62.61
CA SER A 587 -25.10 29.91 62.92
C SER A 587 -25.98 30.64 61.88
N ASN A 588 -26.56 29.88 60.93
CA ASN A 588 -27.49 30.41 59.93
C ASN A 588 -28.58 29.38 59.59
N THR A 589 -29.65 29.38 60.40
CA THR A 589 -30.70 28.35 60.44
C THR A 589 -31.44 28.14 59.11
N GLU A 590 -31.62 29.19 58.29
CA GLU A 590 -32.28 29.06 56.98
C GLU A 590 -31.44 28.26 55.98
N LYS A 591 -30.11 28.43 56.00
CA LYS A 591 -29.19 27.67 55.15
C LYS A 591 -29.11 26.21 55.60
N GLN A 592 -29.05 25.98 56.91
CA GLN A 592 -29.04 24.65 57.50
C GLN A 592 -30.29 23.85 57.08
N GLY A 593 -31.49 24.41 57.24
CA GLY A 593 -32.73 23.76 56.80
C GLY A 593 -32.80 23.51 55.28
N ALA A 594 -32.18 24.37 54.46
CA ALA A 594 -32.06 24.15 53.03
C ALA A 594 -31.09 23.00 52.67
N ILE A 595 -30.00 22.83 53.43
CA ILE A 595 -29.06 21.72 53.28
C ILE A 595 -29.68 20.40 53.75
N GLU A 596 -30.39 20.39 54.88
CA GLU A 596 -31.09 19.21 55.40
C GLU A 596 -32.18 18.70 54.43
N ASN A 597 -32.95 19.60 53.81
CA ASN A 597 -33.92 19.24 52.77
C ASN A 597 -33.25 18.65 51.52
N LYS A 598 -32.10 19.20 51.09
CA LYS A 598 -31.30 18.63 49.98
C LYS A 598 -30.76 17.26 50.35
N LEU A 599 -30.18 17.10 51.55
CA LEU A 599 -29.67 15.83 52.05
C LEU A 599 -30.76 14.75 52.01
N ARG A 600 -31.96 15.05 52.52
CA ARG A 600 -33.10 14.13 52.49
C ARG A 600 -33.53 13.75 51.07
N PHE A 601 -33.54 14.71 50.13
CA PHE A 601 -33.85 14.44 48.72
C PHE A 601 -32.82 13.51 48.07
N VAL A 602 -31.53 13.79 48.27
CA VAL A 602 -30.43 12.98 47.72
C VAL A 602 -30.41 11.58 48.36
N SER A 603 -30.70 11.45 49.67
CA SER A 603 -30.80 10.14 50.35
C SER A 603 -31.97 9.29 49.80
N LEU A 604 -33.09 9.92 49.44
CA LEU A 604 -34.21 9.26 48.77
C LEU A 604 -33.83 8.80 47.34
N GLU A 605 -33.07 9.61 46.60
CA GLU A 605 -32.52 9.23 45.27
C GLU A 605 -31.47 8.11 45.36
N ALA A 606 -30.69 8.05 46.43
CA ALA A 606 -29.78 6.96 46.72
C ALA A 606 -30.55 5.66 46.98
N ALA A 607 -31.59 5.72 47.82
CA ALA A 607 -32.45 4.58 48.14
C ALA A 607 -33.14 3.97 46.90
N LYS A 608 -33.62 4.81 45.97
CA LYS A 608 -34.20 4.33 44.68
C LYS A 608 -33.18 3.65 43.77
N ARG A 609 -31.97 4.21 43.61
CA ARG A 609 -30.90 3.58 42.81
C ARG A 609 -30.49 2.24 43.41
N LEU A 610 -30.43 2.17 44.73
CA LEU A 610 -30.08 0.96 45.47
C LEU A 610 -31.15 -0.14 45.33
N ASP A 611 -32.45 0.21 45.33
CA ASP A 611 -33.56 -0.72 45.01
C ASP A 611 -33.40 -1.34 43.61
N TRP A 612 -33.06 -0.54 42.60
CA TRP A 612 -32.79 -1.04 41.25
C TRP A 612 -31.58 -1.98 41.21
N LEU A 613 -30.49 -1.64 41.91
CA LEU A 613 -29.26 -2.45 41.95
C LEU A 613 -29.49 -3.83 42.60
N PHE A 614 -30.35 -3.90 43.63
CA PHE A 614 -30.78 -5.16 44.26
C PHE A 614 -31.81 -5.95 43.45
N SER A 615 -32.57 -5.29 42.57
CA SER A 615 -33.55 -5.94 41.69
C SER A 615 -32.92 -6.71 40.51
N SER A 616 -31.64 -6.48 40.22
CA SER A 616 -30.97 -7.05 39.04
C SER A 616 -30.33 -8.41 39.30
N THR A 617 -30.49 -9.32 38.34
CA THR A 617 -29.95 -10.69 38.36
C THR A 617 -28.43 -10.77 38.17
N GLU A 618 -27.83 -9.80 37.47
CA GLU A 618 -26.41 -9.78 37.10
C GLU A 618 -25.49 -9.11 38.15
N ALA A 619 -26.01 -8.77 39.33
CA ALA A 619 -25.26 -8.05 40.37
C ALA A 619 -23.88 -8.70 40.65
N PRO A 620 -22.76 -7.99 40.39
CA PRO A 620 -21.41 -8.54 40.57
C PRO A 620 -21.16 -8.94 42.03
N LYS A 621 -20.92 -10.24 42.25
CA LYS A 621 -20.78 -10.86 43.59
C LYS A 621 -19.79 -10.14 44.52
N ARG A 622 -18.74 -9.53 43.97
CA ARG A 622 -17.72 -8.77 44.72
C ARG A 622 -18.27 -7.52 45.41
N LEU A 623 -19.28 -6.88 44.82
CA LEU A 623 -19.86 -5.62 45.31
C LEU A 623 -21.05 -5.81 46.26
N CYS A 624 -21.55 -7.04 46.42
CA CYS A 624 -22.68 -7.33 47.30
C CYS A 624 -22.43 -6.90 48.76
N PHE A 625 -21.19 -7.01 49.26
CA PHE A 625 -20.85 -6.54 50.60
C PHE A 625 -20.93 -5.01 50.71
N GLU A 626 -20.36 -4.28 49.74
CA GLU A 626 -20.36 -2.81 49.73
C GLU A 626 -21.77 -2.25 49.66
N LEU A 627 -22.61 -2.79 48.77
CA LEU A 627 -24.03 -2.41 48.63
C LEU A 627 -24.82 -2.64 49.92
N LEU A 628 -24.61 -3.78 50.59
CA LEU A 628 -25.23 -4.06 51.88
C LEU A 628 -24.71 -3.12 52.98
N GLN A 629 -23.43 -2.75 52.96
CA GLN A 629 -22.87 -1.78 53.91
C GLN A 629 -23.47 -0.37 53.71
N GLN A 630 -23.68 0.06 52.46
CA GLN A 630 -24.34 1.33 52.16
C GLN A 630 -25.85 1.28 52.48
N ALA A 631 -26.52 0.13 52.26
CA ALA A 631 -27.88 -0.11 52.73
C ALA A 631 -27.98 0.03 54.27
N GLU A 632 -27.05 -0.57 55.03
CA GLU A 632 -27.00 -0.44 56.50
C GLU A 632 -26.83 1.02 56.94
N ARG A 633 -26.08 1.83 56.20
CA ARG A 633 -25.90 3.27 56.48
C ARG A 633 -27.19 4.06 56.23
N LEU A 634 -27.86 3.86 55.10
CA LEU A 634 -29.12 4.56 54.78
C LEU A 634 -30.29 4.11 55.68
N LEU A 635 -30.35 2.82 56.06
CA LEU A 635 -31.37 2.29 56.99
C LEU A 635 -31.25 2.79 58.43
N LYS A 636 -30.14 3.46 58.78
CA LYS A 636 -29.96 4.10 60.10
C LYS A 636 -30.57 5.49 60.16
N GLU A 637 -30.79 6.16 59.03
CA GLU A 637 -31.43 7.47 58.97
C GLU A 637 -32.88 7.40 59.47
N SER A 638 -33.33 8.45 60.17
CA SER A 638 -34.69 8.57 60.71
C SER A 638 -35.18 10.00 60.49
N PRO A 639 -36.35 10.25 59.86
CA PRO A 639 -37.29 9.26 59.32
C PRO A 639 -36.72 8.44 58.15
N THR A 640 -37.17 7.19 57.98
CA THR A 640 -36.71 6.33 56.89
C THR A 640 -36.79 6.98 55.50
N VAL A 641 -35.77 6.72 54.67
CA VAL A 641 -35.68 7.11 53.25
C VAL A 641 -36.06 6.00 52.28
N PHE A 642 -36.41 4.81 52.77
CA PHE A 642 -36.92 3.71 51.94
C PHE A 642 -38.44 3.65 52.01
N GLY A 643 -39.09 3.54 50.84
CA GLY A 643 -40.50 3.14 50.77
C GLY A 643 -40.64 1.64 51.04
N SER A 644 -41.86 1.20 51.37
CA SER A 644 -42.18 -0.19 51.71
C SER A 644 -41.73 -1.17 50.61
N ARG A 645 -41.96 -0.81 49.34
CA ARG A 645 -41.49 -1.57 48.16
C ARG A 645 -39.98 -1.84 48.18
N HIS A 646 -39.16 -0.81 48.43
CA HIS A 646 -37.69 -0.96 48.39
C HIS A 646 -37.18 -1.91 49.48
N LEU A 647 -37.86 -1.92 50.64
CA LEU A 647 -37.53 -2.81 51.75
C LEU A 647 -37.90 -4.27 51.44
N TYR A 648 -39.00 -4.51 50.71
CA TYR A 648 -39.33 -5.85 50.20
C TYR A 648 -38.32 -6.35 49.17
N THR A 649 -37.84 -5.50 48.25
CA THR A 649 -36.76 -5.84 47.31
C THR A 649 -35.48 -6.24 48.04
N LEU A 650 -35.03 -5.43 49.00
CA LEU A 650 -33.85 -5.72 49.82
C LEU A 650 -34.00 -7.04 50.59
N MET A 651 -35.17 -7.31 51.18
CA MET A 651 -35.45 -8.58 51.84
C MET A 651 -35.42 -9.78 50.88
N ALA A 652 -35.95 -9.62 49.66
CA ALA A 652 -35.87 -10.65 48.62
C ALA A 652 -34.42 -10.91 48.17
N PHE A 653 -33.60 -9.87 48.01
CA PHE A 653 -32.19 -9.97 47.68
C PHE A 653 -31.39 -10.72 48.78
N LEU A 654 -31.63 -10.43 50.06
CA LEU A 654 -31.03 -11.17 51.17
C LEU A 654 -31.40 -12.66 51.16
N GLN A 655 -32.67 -12.99 50.86
CA GLN A 655 -33.12 -14.38 50.71
C GLN A 655 -32.53 -15.08 49.48
N GLN A 656 -32.24 -14.34 48.40
CA GLN A 656 -31.56 -14.86 47.22
C GLN A 656 -30.09 -15.17 47.51
N LEU A 657 -29.39 -14.33 48.29
CA LEU A 657 -28.02 -14.60 48.75
C LEU A 657 -27.95 -15.88 49.60
N ASP A 658 -28.88 -16.09 50.54
CA ASP A 658 -28.98 -17.32 51.34
C ASP A 658 -29.16 -18.59 50.51
N ARG A 659 -29.85 -18.49 49.37
CA ARG A 659 -30.14 -19.60 48.44
C ARG A 659 -29.05 -19.80 47.39
N SER A 660 -28.06 -18.91 47.31
CA SER A 660 -27.03 -18.96 46.29
C SER A 660 -26.01 -20.08 46.52
N PHE A 661 -25.50 -20.68 45.44
CA PHE A 661 -24.51 -21.77 45.48
C PHE A 661 -23.16 -21.35 46.12
N ASN A 662 -22.89 -20.04 46.23
CA ASN A 662 -21.65 -19.49 46.81
C ASN A 662 -21.84 -19.01 48.26
N ARG A 663 -22.91 -19.44 48.95
CA ARG A 663 -23.23 -19.05 50.34
C ARG A 663 -22.02 -19.12 51.28
N GLU A 664 -21.25 -20.21 51.21
CA GLU A 664 -20.10 -20.44 52.10
C GLU A 664 -19.01 -19.38 51.87
N GLN A 665 -18.57 -19.17 50.63
CA GLN A 665 -17.58 -18.14 50.27
C GLN A 665 -17.95 -16.72 50.70
N PHE A 666 -19.25 -16.35 50.70
CA PHE A 666 -19.67 -15.01 51.12
C PHE A 666 -19.76 -14.85 52.65
N TYR A 667 -20.15 -15.91 53.37
CA TYR A 667 -20.33 -15.88 54.83
C TYR A 667 -19.12 -16.43 55.63
N GLU A 668 -18.08 -16.92 54.96
CA GLU A 668 -16.78 -17.29 55.56
C GLU A 668 -16.16 -16.12 56.36
N SER A 669 -16.33 -14.88 55.90
CA SER A 669 -16.02 -13.71 56.72
C SER A 669 -17.15 -13.43 57.71
N GLY A 670 -16.87 -13.61 59.01
CA GLY A 670 -17.84 -13.37 60.09
C GLY A 670 -18.46 -11.97 60.11
N SER A 671 -17.77 -10.97 59.52
CA SER A 671 -18.30 -9.62 59.29
C SER A 671 -19.59 -9.60 58.46
N ASN A 672 -19.70 -10.49 57.48
CA ASN A 672 -20.75 -10.46 56.46
C ASN A 672 -22.05 -11.07 57.01
N LYS A 673 -21.92 -12.09 57.87
CA LYS A 673 -23.04 -12.65 58.63
C LYS A 673 -23.61 -11.63 59.60
N GLN A 674 -22.75 -10.94 60.37
CA GLN A 674 -23.17 -9.87 61.28
C GLN A 674 -23.80 -8.68 60.54
N LEU A 675 -23.27 -8.30 59.36
CA LEU A 675 -23.84 -7.25 58.52
C LEU A 675 -25.28 -7.59 58.11
N LYS A 676 -25.52 -8.84 57.66
CA LYS A 676 -26.86 -9.33 57.33
C LYS A 676 -27.83 -9.22 58.51
N GLU A 677 -27.46 -9.78 59.67
CA GLU A 677 -28.30 -9.79 60.87
C GLU A 677 -28.67 -8.35 61.31
N ARG A 678 -27.73 -7.39 61.21
CA ARG A 678 -28.02 -5.98 61.46
C ARG A 678 -29.02 -5.39 60.46
N ILE A 679 -28.85 -5.66 59.16
CA ILE A 679 -29.77 -5.17 58.12
C ILE A 679 -31.17 -5.76 58.33
N GLU A 680 -31.31 -7.06 58.59
CA GLU A 680 -32.61 -7.70 58.87
C GLU A 680 -33.32 -7.05 60.07
N SER A 681 -32.58 -6.71 61.14
CA SER A 681 -33.13 -5.99 62.30
C SER A 681 -33.54 -4.54 61.99
N LEU A 682 -32.88 -3.88 61.03
CA LEU A 682 -33.21 -2.52 60.61
C LEU A 682 -34.39 -2.49 59.63
N ILE A 683 -34.56 -3.52 58.78
CA ILE A 683 -35.69 -3.62 57.84
C ILE A 683 -37.03 -3.57 58.59
N SER A 684 -37.19 -4.32 59.69
CA SER A 684 -38.46 -4.35 60.44
C SER A 684 -38.84 -2.98 61.04
N ARG A 685 -37.86 -2.22 61.55
CA ARG A 685 -38.05 -0.84 62.02
C ARG A 685 -38.45 0.08 60.86
N ASN A 686 -37.66 0.09 59.80
CA ASN A 686 -37.86 0.98 58.66
C ASN A 686 -39.17 0.66 57.92
N LEU A 687 -39.60 -0.60 57.87
CA LEU A 687 -40.86 -1.00 57.24
C LEU A 687 -42.08 -0.45 58.00
N ALA A 688 -42.04 -0.49 59.34
CA ALA A 688 -43.07 0.12 60.16
C ALA A 688 -43.13 1.65 59.97
N GLU A 689 -41.97 2.33 59.93
CA GLU A 689 -41.92 3.77 59.63
C GLU A 689 -42.41 4.10 58.22
N ALA A 690 -42.01 3.33 57.20
CA ALA A 690 -42.41 3.53 55.80
C ALA A 690 -43.92 3.35 55.62
N MET A 691 -44.51 2.29 56.19
CA MET A 691 -45.95 2.06 56.14
C MET A 691 -46.75 3.17 56.85
N LEU A 692 -46.25 3.72 57.95
CA LEU A 692 -46.87 4.87 58.64
C LEU A 692 -46.76 6.16 57.80
N GLN A 693 -45.64 6.38 57.11
CA GLN A 693 -45.47 7.51 56.19
C GLN A 693 -46.38 7.39 54.96
N GLU A 694 -46.43 6.23 54.32
CA GLU A 694 -47.29 5.95 53.16
C GLU A 694 -48.78 6.05 53.52
N ALA A 695 -49.18 5.56 54.70
CA ALA A 695 -50.55 5.71 55.21
C ALA A 695 -50.91 7.17 55.53
N SER A 696 -49.99 7.95 56.12
CA SER A 696 -50.25 9.37 56.42
C SER A 696 -50.31 10.24 55.15
N ALA A 697 -49.48 9.95 54.14
CA ALA A 697 -49.58 10.60 52.82
C ALA A 697 -50.88 10.25 52.09
N SER A 698 -51.34 8.99 52.19
CA SER A 698 -52.60 8.53 51.58
C SER A 698 -53.85 9.06 52.30
N GLY A 699 -53.74 9.39 53.59
CA GLY A 699 -54.85 9.83 54.44
C GLY A 699 -55.28 11.30 54.28
N CYS A 700 -54.49 12.14 53.61
CA CYS A 700 -54.74 13.59 53.51
C CYS A 700 -55.65 14.02 52.34
N ALA A 701 -56.33 13.08 51.66
CA ALA A 701 -57.10 13.31 50.44
C ALA A 701 -58.62 13.18 50.61
N VAL A 702 -59.21 13.71 51.70
CA VAL A 702 -60.67 13.75 51.90
C VAL A 702 -61.16 15.09 52.45
N VAL A 703 -61.73 15.91 51.55
CA VAL A 703 -62.74 16.98 51.75
C VAL A 703 -62.38 18.21 52.59
N ASP A 704 -62.27 19.35 51.90
CA ASP A 704 -62.84 20.63 52.34
C ASP A 704 -63.32 21.45 51.11
N PRO A 705 -64.40 22.26 51.20
CA PRO A 705 -65.04 22.92 50.05
C PRO A 705 -64.46 24.31 49.69
N PRO A 706 -64.75 24.86 48.49
CA PRO A 706 -63.96 25.95 47.93
C PRO A 706 -64.32 27.35 48.48
N ARG A 707 -63.29 28.14 48.79
CA ARG A 707 -63.38 29.62 48.84
C ARG A 707 -62.20 30.28 48.13
N HIS A 708 -62.47 31.45 47.57
CA HIS A 708 -61.68 32.10 46.52
C HIS A 708 -60.50 32.95 47.01
N GLN A 709 -59.57 33.15 46.06
CA GLN A 709 -58.77 34.35 45.77
C GLN A 709 -57.37 34.54 46.42
N THR A 710 -56.35 34.43 45.55
CA THR A 710 -55.15 35.30 45.38
C THR A 710 -54.19 35.44 46.58
N THR A 711 -52.86 35.23 46.49
CA THR A 711 -51.89 35.20 45.36
C THR A 711 -50.55 34.60 45.88
N ALA A 712 -49.49 34.23 45.11
CA ALA A 712 -49.18 34.35 43.68
C ALA A 712 -48.17 33.27 43.18
N ALA A 713 -48.09 33.13 41.85
CA ALA A 713 -46.92 32.87 40.99
C ALA A 713 -45.90 31.72 41.26
N LEU A 714 -45.93 30.77 40.31
CA LEU A 714 -44.78 30.20 39.56
C LEU A 714 -43.73 29.31 40.27
N ILE A 715 -43.77 28.02 39.93
CA ILE A 715 -42.81 27.36 39.02
C ILE A 715 -43.55 26.24 38.27
N ALA A 716 -43.23 26.05 36.98
CA ALA A 716 -44.05 25.27 36.05
C ALA A 716 -43.83 23.76 36.14
N GLN A 717 -44.91 22.99 35.88
CA GLN A 717 -44.82 21.59 35.49
C GLN A 717 -44.14 21.48 34.12
N GLN A 718 -43.15 20.60 34.00
CA GLN A 718 -42.82 19.97 32.71
C GLN A 718 -43.22 18.49 32.79
N GLN A 719 -44.15 18.10 31.92
CA GLN A 719 -44.45 16.70 31.66
C GLN A 719 -43.27 16.09 30.90
N TYR A 720 -42.73 14.97 31.38
CA TYR A 720 -41.96 14.06 30.55
C TYR A 720 -42.73 12.75 30.39
N LEU A 721 -43.01 12.41 29.13
CA LEU A 721 -43.61 11.15 28.73
C LEU A 721 -42.63 10.01 29.01
N ILE A 722 -43.00 9.11 29.91
CA ILE A 722 -42.47 7.74 29.90
C ILE A 722 -43.46 6.92 29.09
N ALA A 723 -43.05 6.54 27.88
CA ALA A 723 -43.83 5.65 27.04
C ALA A 723 -43.60 4.20 27.49
N ASP A 724 -44.64 3.56 28.02
CA ASP A 724 -44.69 2.10 28.16
C ASP A 724 -44.68 1.47 26.77
N ALA A 725 -43.50 1.04 26.31
CA ALA A 725 -43.33 0.23 25.11
C ALA A 725 -43.26 -1.25 25.51
N SER A 726 -44.43 -1.86 25.68
CA SER A 726 -44.54 -3.32 25.83
C SER A 726 -43.99 -4.03 24.60
N PHE A 727 -43.11 -5.01 24.84
CA PHE A 727 -42.45 -5.80 23.81
C PHE A 727 -43.48 -6.66 23.06
N THR A 728 -43.59 -6.47 21.74
CA THR A 728 -44.30 -7.40 20.85
C THR A 728 -43.26 -8.15 20.01
N PRO A 729 -43.32 -9.50 19.93
CA PRO A 729 -42.45 -10.26 19.06
C PRO A 729 -42.90 -10.07 17.61
N MET A 730 -41.96 -9.95 16.68
CA MET A 730 -42.23 -10.02 15.26
C MET A 730 -41.41 -11.16 14.67
N GLU A 731 -42.09 -12.06 13.97
CA GLU A 731 -41.49 -13.15 13.20
C GLU A 731 -40.93 -12.63 11.86
N GLU A 732 -40.09 -13.45 11.22
CA GLU A 732 -39.35 -13.27 9.95
C GLU A 732 -38.08 -12.37 9.97
#